data_AF-A0AA95JX16-F1
#
_entry.id   AF-A0AA95JX16-F1
#
_cell.length_a   1.000
_cell.length_b   1.000
_cell.length_c   1.000
_cell.angle_alpha   90.00
_cell.angle_beta   90.00
_cell.angle_gamma   90.00
#
_symmetry.space_group_name_H-M   'P 1'
#
loop_
_entity.id
_entity.type
_entity.pdbx_description
1 polymer ?
#
loop_
_entity_poly.entity_id
_entity_poly.type
_entity_poly.pdbx_seq_one_letter_code
_entity_poly.pdbx_strand_id
1 'polypeptide(L)'
;MKKTGEGSRNSWSFDLKSFLNNCKKSSNQTFENLKILLEKLDDPQTRKAARCAFSELFHYFTQSSSDEDNISSFHFSIDKLITDGDESSNNTLILLQLPSIFTPEDWSFTFFEGLARYPISEFHHRTLAELGCGNGWISIALAKRCSPTMIYGLDINPKAIICARINLYLNALDMQGNPIIDSEGKSILERVTFHHSDLLEYCLEKQIKLDKVIGCIPQVLAPDSSLIPNIKPDEATDEALYELSNYCAKQGYIEDQFGLGLIARAVEESIEVMKLSGKVILNLGGRPGKAVLERLLTRRGFKVTTVWQTKIEQAGDTEIQPLVDIEKNSSYRFEFYMGPNSTDSISARTAFAYLQNGGKIFHSLQVLDAEIRDSHKMKKVLRLLKKEEYSDARSGLDLTYSDRSLVDEKLSFLARLSDKLSSQSAFDYEDIRGDVTFRRNLAEYFRTYWRIPITAKSILIAPSRVAFVRNIFSNYSIKKSIIDKEIAKELPQEWLQNDYHNSDKEVFVIESPKQCELVCKLIETIHPELVVCSLSDFEIKNQDSFKRLIETSEKFGTRLVFDFSNGCDLSSYPKSNGIFEYLFDRELPKHVTLICALIHNRIYPDVEVTFSISENETFINGMCNAAELTYSRTSVVLQEFYNTILVDLLGFHVKNNKRGVTNSLRLPKEEEKDFQQKFVPFSKNYKNIAKHPAIKNSFHVIDSKVVRLDYGENCFPTANFVKAAIFECFVRQNISNSEQLSESEIKENISYRYGFQELENYSLHLANGVSALFANIAEYCASENESLIIPTGNYGYFEATALYFGVNVLQLKTKIEHQYKIQAIKLKEILSTEKKKSWIFLNMPIVNPTGAKYSKQEIIEIFKVAEKYQATVILDTIFSQLEFLKKETLFDISSILKNYAPNLKFVLLGGLSKELSAGGLRIGYAFTNSSTAKNAFARSIQYPLPKTIKYAIKKIFYCLNNQIDEVNHHFQEQATFLKERAEKLSHILSMHGWEPLDSKGGLFIIAKPTKLIGKSASIKLNNKTENVTITGDNVHEVLFNLTGLLINGAEWTGISSYCRFVLSVSESDFEKAIDKLRLFWNAVNREE
;
A
#
# COMPACT_ATOMS: atom_id res chain seq x y z
N MET A 1 19.26 6.28 79.77
CA MET A 1 18.42 7.31 80.43
C MET A 1 17.53 7.95 79.38
N LYS A 2 16.21 8.05 79.68
CA LYS A 2 15.10 8.65 78.89
C LYS A 2 14.80 7.91 77.56
N LYS A 3 13.77 7.07 77.40
CA LYS A 3 12.32 7.15 77.73
C LYS A 3 11.70 8.49 77.34
N THR A 4 11.18 8.57 76.12
CA THR A 4 10.07 9.45 75.71
C THR A 4 9.43 8.89 74.43
N GLY A 5 8.13 8.59 74.48
CA GLY A 5 7.25 8.59 73.31
C GLY A 5 6.80 7.23 72.77
N GLU A 6 5.90 6.55 73.48
CA GLU A 6 4.93 5.64 72.86
C GLU A 6 4.13 6.44 71.82
N GLY A 7 4.28 6.11 70.53
CA GLY A 7 3.43 6.65 69.48
C GLY A 7 2.01 6.14 69.69
N SER A 8 1.08 7.07 69.89
CA SER A 8 -0.36 6.83 69.99
C SER A 8 -0.83 5.94 68.83
N ARG A 9 -1.35 4.75 69.15
CA ARG A 9 -2.24 4.01 68.25
C ARG A 9 -3.49 4.88 68.06
N ASN A 10 -3.57 5.61 66.96
CA ASN A 10 -4.80 6.28 66.56
C ASN A 10 -5.83 5.21 66.19
N SER A 11 -6.61 4.74 67.17
CA SER A 11 -7.80 3.93 66.91
C SER A 11 -8.87 4.83 66.32
N TRP A 12 -9.05 4.78 65.01
CA TRP A 12 -10.18 5.41 64.32
C TRP A 12 -11.49 4.72 64.74
N SER A 13 -12.50 5.50 65.13
CA SER A 13 -13.85 5.02 65.48
C SER A 13 -14.89 5.60 64.52
N PHE A 14 -15.78 4.75 64.00
CA PHE A 14 -16.86 5.15 63.11
C PHE A 14 -18.11 5.56 63.92
N ASP A 15 -18.73 6.68 63.54
CA ASP A 15 -20.03 7.12 64.08
C ASP A 15 -21.07 7.12 62.97
N LEU A 16 -21.93 6.10 62.98
CA LEU A 16 -22.98 5.87 61.99
C LEU A 16 -23.96 7.06 61.89
N LYS A 17 -24.37 7.65 63.02
CA LYS A 17 -25.36 8.75 63.01
C LYS A 17 -24.77 10.01 62.41
N SER A 18 -23.54 10.33 62.76
CA SER A 18 -22.82 11.49 62.21
C SER A 18 -22.55 11.33 60.71
N PHE A 19 -22.16 10.12 60.28
CA PHE A 19 -21.95 9.80 58.88
C PHE A 19 -23.23 9.98 58.05
N LEU A 20 -24.34 9.34 58.46
CA LEU A 20 -25.62 9.41 57.74
C LEU A 20 -26.18 10.85 57.69
N ASN A 21 -26.06 11.62 58.78
CA ASN A 21 -26.48 13.03 58.79
C ASN A 21 -25.67 13.91 57.82
N ASN A 22 -24.37 13.61 57.63
CA ASN A 22 -23.56 14.33 56.65
C ASN A 22 -23.92 13.92 55.22
N CYS A 23 -24.28 12.66 54.97
CA CYS A 23 -24.71 12.20 53.65
C CYS A 23 -26.00 12.89 53.18
N LYS A 24 -26.96 13.17 54.07
CA LYS A 24 -28.21 13.90 53.75
C LYS A 24 -28.02 15.31 53.16
N LYS A 25 -26.82 15.90 53.24
CA LYS A 25 -26.58 17.29 52.84
C LYS A 25 -26.51 17.47 51.32
N SER A 26 -25.84 16.55 50.63
CA SER A 26 -25.70 16.53 49.17
C SER A 26 -25.03 15.24 48.71
N SER A 27 -25.17 14.90 47.43
CA SER A 27 -24.46 13.80 46.79
C SER A 27 -22.94 13.97 46.82
N ASN A 28 -22.44 15.20 46.62
CA ASN A 28 -21.00 15.50 46.72
C ASN A 28 -20.46 15.30 48.14
N GLN A 29 -21.21 15.71 49.18
CA GLN A 29 -20.80 15.47 50.56
C GLN A 29 -20.80 13.97 50.89
N THR A 30 -21.79 13.22 50.40
CA THR A 30 -21.83 11.76 50.50
C THR A 30 -20.62 11.11 49.85
N PHE A 31 -20.27 11.54 48.65
CA PHE A 31 -19.12 11.04 47.92
C PHE A 31 -17.80 11.30 48.66
N GLU A 32 -17.57 12.52 49.18
CA GLU A 32 -16.37 12.82 49.96
C GLU A 32 -16.31 12.01 51.27
N ASN A 33 -17.45 11.78 51.93
CA ASN A 33 -17.50 10.91 53.12
C ASN A 33 -17.11 9.46 52.77
N LEU A 34 -17.59 8.93 51.65
CA LEU A 34 -17.26 7.58 51.17
C LEU A 34 -15.79 7.46 50.76
N LYS A 35 -15.22 8.51 50.15
CA LYS A 35 -13.80 8.60 49.81
C LYS A 35 -12.91 8.57 51.04
N ILE A 36 -13.27 9.30 52.11
CA ILE A 36 -12.57 9.23 53.40
C ILE A 36 -12.64 7.81 54.00
N LEU A 37 -13.79 7.14 53.91
CA LEU A 37 -13.92 5.75 54.35
C LEU A 37 -13.05 4.79 53.50
N LEU A 38 -12.96 5.02 52.19
CA LEU A 38 -12.10 4.24 51.30
C LEU A 38 -10.62 4.40 51.69
N GLU A 39 -10.15 5.60 52.04
CA GLU A 39 -8.77 5.80 52.54
C GLU A 39 -8.49 4.93 53.78
N LYS A 40 -9.49 4.74 54.65
CA LYS A 40 -9.39 3.85 55.82
C LYS A 40 -9.43 2.37 55.45
N LEU A 41 -10.12 2.00 54.36
CA LEU A 41 -10.06 0.63 53.81
C LEU A 41 -8.71 0.35 53.16
N ASP A 42 -8.10 1.33 52.51
CA ASP A 42 -6.79 1.19 51.86
C ASP A 42 -5.66 0.95 52.85
N ASP A 43 -5.66 1.67 53.99
CA ASP A 43 -4.68 1.47 55.06
C ASP A 43 -4.87 0.13 55.79
N PRO A 44 -3.91 -0.81 55.71
CA PRO A 44 -4.00 -2.11 56.40
C PRO A 44 -4.24 -2.02 57.91
N GLN A 45 -3.82 -0.93 58.56
CA GLN A 45 -4.00 -0.74 60.01
C GLN A 45 -5.45 -0.41 60.37
N THR A 46 -6.17 0.30 59.50
CA THR A 46 -7.57 0.71 59.74
C THR A 46 -8.59 -0.08 58.95
N ARG A 47 -8.17 -0.88 57.96
CA ARG A 47 -9.03 -1.63 57.04
C ARG A 47 -10.10 -2.47 57.73
N LYS A 48 -9.71 -3.21 58.78
CA LYS A 48 -10.64 -4.08 59.52
C LYS A 48 -11.76 -3.26 60.17
N ALA A 49 -11.41 -2.14 60.82
CA ALA A 49 -12.38 -1.24 61.43
C ALA A 49 -13.27 -0.55 60.39
N ALA A 50 -12.70 -0.11 59.26
CA ALA A 50 -13.44 0.50 58.17
C ALA A 50 -14.41 -0.48 57.50
N ARG A 51 -14.03 -1.76 57.35
CA ARG A 51 -14.93 -2.80 56.84
C ARG A 51 -16.08 -3.09 57.80
N CYS A 52 -15.83 -3.10 59.11
CA CYS A 52 -16.89 -3.21 60.12
C CYS A 52 -17.87 -2.02 60.06
N ALA A 53 -17.38 -0.80 59.80
CA ALA A 53 -18.24 0.37 59.60
C ALA A 53 -19.22 0.18 58.42
N PHE A 54 -18.74 -0.38 57.31
CA PHE A 54 -19.63 -0.75 56.21
C PHE A 54 -20.60 -1.89 56.55
N SER A 55 -20.23 -2.81 57.45
CA SER A 55 -21.18 -3.81 57.98
C SER A 55 -22.31 -3.15 58.76
N GLU A 56 -22.01 -2.14 59.59
CA GLU A 56 -23.02 -1.36 60.30
C GLU A 56 -23.95 -0.60 59.34
N LEU A 57 -23.38 0.03 58.29
CA LEU A 57 -24.17 0.68 57.23
C LEU A 57 -25.07 -0.32 56.49
N PHE A 58 -24.54 -1.48 56.11
CA PHE A 58 -25.33 -2.52 55.44
C PHE A 58 -26.50 -3.02 56.31
N HIS A 59 -26.26 -3.23 57.60
CA HIS A 59 -27.34 -3.60 58.54
C HIS A 59 -28.38 -2.51 58.70
N TYR A 60 -27.97 -1.24 58.70
CA TYR A 60 -28.90 -0.11 58.72
C TYR A 60 -29.82 -0.11 57.48
N PHE A 61 -29.26 -0.20 56.27
CA PHE A 61 -30.05 -0.17 55.02
C PHE A 61 -30.89 -1.44 54.78
N THR A 62 -30.50 -2.59 55.34
CA THR A 62 -31.31 -3.82 55.26
C THR A 62 -32.44 -3.88 56.28
N GLN A 63 -32.40 -3.05 57.33
CA GLN A 63 -33.43 -2.98 58.38
C GLN A 63 -34.35 -1.74 58.24
N SER A 64 -34.04 -0.80 57.34
CA SER A 64 -34.89 0.36 57.03
C SER A 64 -36.19 -0.06 56.33
N SER A 65 -37.32 0.59 56.67
CA SER A 65 -38.64 0.31 56.10
C SER A 65 -38.70 0.58 54.59
N SER A 66 -39.41 -0.27 53.84
CA SER A 66 -39.50 -0.29 52.36
C SER A 66 -40.06 0.97 51.69
N ASP A 67 -40.54 1.96 52.45
CA ASP A 67 -41.16 3.19 51.93
C ASP A 67 -40.16 4.37 51.80
N GLU A 68 -38.92 4.26 52.30
CA GLU A 68 -37.88 5.29 52.13
C GLU A 68 -36.98 4.95 50.93
N ASP A 69 -37.03 5.76 49.88
CA ASP A 69 -36.03 5.70 48.80
C ASP A 69 -34.68 6.19 49.35
N ASN A 70 -33.85 5.24 49.76
CA ASN A 70 -32.54 5.46 50.37
C ASN A 70 -31.60 6.30 49.48
N ILE A 71 -31.69 6.15 48.16
CA ILE A 71 -30.92 6.95 47.20
C ILE A 71 -31.39 8.40 47.23
N SER A 72 -32.70 8.65 47.27
CA SER A 72 -33.25 10.00 47.39
C SER A 72 -32.89 10.70 48.71
N SER A 73 -32.76 9.93 49.80
CA SER A 73 -32.58 10.47 51.16
C SER A 73 -31.12 10.62 51.58
N PHE A 74 -30.25 9.70 51.17
CA PHE A 74 -28.83 9.66 51.57
C PHE A 74 -27.86 9.74 50.39
N HIS A 75 -28.36 9.75 49.15
CA HIS A 75 -27.56 9.77 47.91
C HIS A 75 -26.67 8.54 47.69
N PHE A 76 -26.98 7.40 48.34
CA PHE A 76 -26.42 6.09 48.06
C PHE A 76 -27.30 4.96 48.65
N SER A 77 -27.14 3.73 48.16
CA SER A 77 -27.72 2.52 48.76
C SER A 77 -26.66 1.43 48.92
N ILE A 78 -26.95 0.40 49.74
CA ILE A 78 -26.14 -0.83 49.80
C ILE A 78 -27.08 -2.03 49.71
N ASP A 79 -27.00 -2.76 48.60
CA ASP A 79 -27.92 -3.83 48.26
C ASP A 79 -27.19 -5.15 48.02
N LYS A 80 -27.94 -6.27 48.11
CA LYS A 80 -27.44 -7.59 47.71
C LYS A 80 -27.75 -7.84 46.24
N LEU A 81 -26.74 -8.27 45.49
CA LEU A 81 -26.89 -8.74 44.12
C LEU A 81 -26.69 -10.26 44.07
N ILE A 82 -27.71 -10.98 43.64
CA ILE A 82 -27.70 -12.44 43.50
C ILE A 82 -27.29 -12.79 42.07
N THR A 83 -26.13 -13.44 41.88
CA THR A 83 -25.58 -13.72 40.54
C THR A 83 -25.88 -15.12 40.01
N ASP A 84 -26.30 -16.05 40.88
CA ASP A 84 -26.52 -17.48 40.55
C ASP A 84 -27.85 -18.03 41.06
N GLY A 85 -28.77 -17.15 41.50
CA GLY A 85 -30.11 -17.50 41.97
C GLY A 85 -30.17 -18.05 43.40
N ASP A 86 -29.06 -18.12 44.13
CA ASP A 86 -29.00 -18.59 45.52
C ASP A 86 -28.44 -17.51 46.45
N GLU A 87 -29.29 -16.92 47.29
CA GLU A 87 -28.90 -15.90 48.27
C GLU A 87 -27.86 -16.37 49.28
N SER A 88 -27.76 -17.69 49.51
CA SER A 88 -26.79 -18.30 50.42
C SER A 88 -25.45 -18.64 49.75
N SER A 89 -25.36 -18.47 48.43
CA SER A 89 -24.14 -18.73 47.67
C SER A 89 -23.05 -17.72 47.99
N ASN A 90 -21.81 -18.21 48.01
CA ASN A 90 -20.60 -17.37 48.05
C ASN A 90 -20.48 -16.43 46.85
N ASN A 91 -21.32 -16.57 45.81
CA ASN A 91 -21.34 -15.69 44.65
C ASN A 91 -22.23 -14.45 44.84
N THR A 92 -23.06 -14.38 45.88
CA THR A 92 -23.83 -13.17 46.20
C THR A 92 -22.88 -12.00 46.49
N LEU A 93 -23.15 -10.83 45.90
CA LEU A 93 -22.35 -9.62 46.08
C LEU A 93 -23.07 -8.59 46.94
N ILE A 94 -22.31 -7.85 47.75
CA ILE A 94 -22.77 -6.65 48.45
C ILE A 94 -22.29 -5.44 47.64
N LEU A 95 -23.21 -4.62 47.14
CA LEU A 95 -22.90 -3.49 46.27
C LEU A 95 -23.42 -2.19 46.87
N LEU A 96 -22.50 -1.24 47.07
CA LEU A 96 -22.82 0.16 47.23
C LEU A 96 -23.16 0.75 45.85
N GLN A 97 -24.23 1.54 45.78
CA GLN A 97 -24.69 2.21 44.57
C GLN A 97 -24.78 3.73 44.80
N LEU A 98 -24.40 4.52 43.78
CA LEU A 98 -24.51 5.98 43.78
C LEU A 98 -25.42 6.42 42.61
N PRO A 99 -26.18 7.53 42.76
CA PRO A 99 -27.05 8.04 41.70
C PRO A 99 -26.35 8.28 40.35
N SER A 100 -25.08 8.71 40.36
CA SER A 100 -24.29 9.02 39.16
C SER A 100 -23.60 7.81 38.51
N ILE A 101 -23.97 6.58 38.89
CA ILE A 101 -23.40 5.33 38.35
C ILE A 101 -24.54 4.40 37.94
N PHE A 102 -24.43 3.78 36.77
CA PHE A 102 -25.39 2.77 36.30
C PHE A 102 -25.57 1.65 37.33
N THR A 103 -26.83 1.38 37.67
CA THR A 103 -27.19 0.25 38.52
C THR A 103 -27.13 -1.05 37.71
N PRO A 104 -27.01 -2.23 38.34
CA PRO A 104 -27.12 -3.50 37.63
C PRO A 104 -28.48 -3.63 36.95
N GLU A 105 -28.50 -3.43 35.63
CA GLU A 105 -29.70 -3.49 34.78
C GLU A 105 -29.60 -4.64 33.77
N ASP A 106 -30.69 -4.90 33.04
CA ASP A 106 -30.83 -5.98 32.03
C ASP A 106 -29.62 -6.07 31.08
N TRP A 107 -29.02 -4.94 30.75
CA TRP A 107 -27.84 -4.88 29.89
C TRP A 107 -26.61 -5.54 30.51
N SER A 108 -26.30 -5.20 31.77
CA SER A 108 -25.15 -5.74 32.51
C SER A 108 -25.37 -7.20 32.90
N PHE A 109 -26.61 -7.59 33.25
CA PHE A 109 -26.97 -8.99 33.49
C PHE A 109 -26.81 -9.85 32.25
N THR A 110 -27.31 -9.38 31.10
CA THR A 110 -27.13 -10.08 29.82
C THR A 110 -25.65 -10.30 29.50
N PHE A 111 -24.80 -9.30 29.80
CA PHE A 111 -23.37 -9.44 29.58
C PHE A 111 -22.77 -10.52 30.49
N PHE A 112 -23.02 -10.45 31.79
CA PHE A 112 -22.52 -11.44 32.74
C PHE A 112 -23.03 -12.84 32.43
N GLU A 113 -24.29 -12.99 32.02
CA GLU A 113 -24.86 -14.23 31.53
C GLU A 113 -24.09 -14.80 30.32
N GLY A 114 -23.71 -13.95 29.37
CA GLY A 114 -22.86 -14.36 28.25
C GLY A 114 -21.47 -14.82 28.71
N LEU A 115 -20.83 -14.07 29.60
CA LEU A 115 -19.53 -14.44 30.18
C LEU A 115 -19.63 -15.73 31.01
N ALA A 116 -20.77 -15.96 31.66
CA ALA A 116 -21.08 -17.12 32.46
C ALA A 116 -21.28 -18.41 31.64
N ARG A 117 -21.44 -18.32 30.32
CA ARG A 117 -21.54 -19.50 29.43
C ARG A 117 -20.19 -20.08 29.03
N TYR A 118 -19.09 -19.35 29.28
CA TYR A 118 -17.75 -19.88 29.04
C TYR A 118 -17.31 -20.87 30.13
N PRO A 119 -16.45 -21.84 29.77
CA PRO A 119 -15.81 -22.69 30.77
C PRO A 119 -14.88 -21.86 31.65
N ILE A 120 -14.73 -22.22 32.93
CA ILE A 120 -13.88 -21.51 33.91
C ILE A 120 -12.45 -21.34 33.40
N SER A 121 -11.91 -22.34 32.69
CA SER A 121 -10.57 -22.32 32.07
C SER A 121 -10.34 -21.16 31.11
N GLU A 122 -11.40 -20.54 30.59
CA GLU A 122 -11.30 -19.41 29.67
C GLU A 122 -10.81 -18.13 30.38
N PHE A 123 -11.10 -17.97 31.68
CA PHE A 123 -10.71 -16.81 32.49
C PHE A 123 -9.69 -17.14 33.58
N HIS A 124 -9.55 -18.43 33.93
CA HIS A 124 -8.58 -18.91 34.92
C HIS A 124 -7.14 -18.60 34.53
N HIS A 125 -6.37 -18.04 35.47
CA HIS A 125 -5.00 -17.55 35.25
C HIS A 125 -4.82 -16.56 34.07
N ARG A 126 -5.88 -15.87 33.67
CA ARG A 126 -5.82 -14.84 32.62
C ARG A 126 -5.73 -13.44 33.19
N THR A 127 -5.06 -12.55 32.46
CA THR A 127 -5.06 -11.12 32.72
C THR A 127 -6.09 -10.47 31.79
N LEU A 128 -7.07 -9.75 32.33
CA LEU A 128 -8.09 -9.09 31.52
C LEU A 128 -8.32 -7.63 31.92
N ALA A 129 -8.89 -6.85 31.00
CA ALA A 129 -9.43 -5.53 31.32
C ALA A 129 -10.93 -5.52 31.05
N GLU A 130 -11.69 -4.89 31.95
CA GLU A 130 -13.11 -4.59 31.77
C GLU A 130 -13.29 -3.12 31.42
N LEU A 131 -13.87 -2.83 30.25
CA LEU A 131 -14.21 -1.48 29.79
C LEU A 131 -15.62 -1.09 30.22
N GLY A 132 -15.74 0.06 30.87
CA GLY A 132 -17.00 0.54 31.43
C GLY A 132 -17.41 -0.29 32.65
N CYS A 133 -16.50 -0.45 33.61
CA CYS A 133 -16.74 -1.34 34.76
C CYS A 133 -17.80 -0.81 35.72
N GLY A 134 -18.19 0.47 35.65
CA GLY A 134 -19.21 1.06 36.50
C GLY A 134 -18.90 0.86 37.98
N ASN A 135 -19.82 0.24 38.72
CA ASN A 135 -19.64 -0.07 40.14
C ASN A 135 -18.78 -1.33 40.42
N GLY A 136 -18.18 -1.95 39.39
CA GLY A 136 -17.22 -3.05 39.48
C GLY A 136 -17.79 -4.45 39.68
N TRP A 137 -19.11 -4.64 39.68
CA TRP A 137 -19.72 -5.91 40.08
C TRP A 137 -19.36 -7.10 39.17
N ILE A 138 -19.26 -6.92 37.86
CA ILE A 138 -18.90 -7.98 36.90
C ILE A 138 -17.47 -8.45 37.13
N SER A 139 -16.51 -7.52 37.24
CA SER A 139 -15.12 -7.82 37.62
C SER A 139 -15.05 -8.66 38.90
N ILE A 140 -15.78 -8.26 39.95
CA ILE A 140 -15.79 -8.96 41.24
C ILE A 140 -16.42 -10.36 41.11
N ALA A 141 -17.56 -10.48 40.44
CA ALA A 141 -18.24 -11.76 40.21
C ALA A 141 -17.36 -12.73 39.40
N LEU A 142 -16.71 -12.25 38.34
CA LEU A 142 -15.77 -13.05 37.54
C LEU A 142 -14.56 -13.48 38.35
N ALA A 143 -14.01 -12.62 39.20
CA ALA A 143 -12.88 -12.96 40.04
C ALA A 143 -13.21 -14.09 41.03
N LYS A 144 -14.37 -14.00 41.70
CA LYS A 144 -14.90 -15.05 42.60
C LYS A 144 -15.08 -16.38 41.89
N ARG A 145 -15.61 -16.33 40.66
CA ARG A 145 -15.95 -17.54 39.89
C ARG A 145 -14.74 -18.20 39.25
N CYS A 146 -13.79 -17.42 38.73
CA CYS A 146 -12.81 -17.92 37.76
C CYS A 146 -11.35 -17.86 38.21
N SER A 147 -11.02 -17.24 39.34
CA SER A 147 -9.62 -17.10 39.83
C SER A 147 -8.64 -16.60 38.73
N PRO A 148 -8.88 -15.41 38.14
CA PRO A 148 -8.01 -14.84 37.11
C PRO A 148 -6.63 -14.48 37.68
N THR A 149 -5.66 -14.16 36.84
CA THR A 149 -4.39 -13.59 37.31
C THR A 149 -4.58 -12.15 37.77
N MET A 150 -5.31 -11.34 36.98
CA MET A 150 -5.62 -9.96 37.30
C MET A 150 -6.77 -9.46 36.41
N ILE A 151 -7.70 -8.69 36.97
CA ILE A 151 -8.72 -7.91 36.23
C ILE A 151 -8.47 -6.43 36.47
N TYR A 152 -8.28 -5.67 35.39
CA TYR A 152 -8.22 -4.22 35.41
C TYR A 152 -9.60 -3.66 35.03
N GLY A 153 -10.39 -3.21 36.00
CA GLY A 153 -11.63 -2.48 35.72
C GLY A 153 -11.35 -1.03 35.38
N LEU A 154 -11.81 -0.58 34.21
CA LEU A 154 -11.52 0.72 33.62
C LEU A 154 -12.81 1.49 33.38
N ASP A 155 -12.83 2.75 33.82
CA ASP A 155 -13.98 3.64 33.64
C ASP A 155 -13.52 5.10 33.53
N ILE A 156 -14.23 5.89 32.70
CA ILE A 156 -13.97 7.33 32.56
C ILE A 156 -14.61 8.13 33.69
N ASN A 157 -15.60 7.59 34.39
CA ASN A 157 -16.23 8.26 35.53
C ASN A 157 -15.39 8.02 36.80
N PRO A 158 -14.73 9.06 37.37
CA PRO A 158 -13.92 8.89 38.58
C PRO A 158 -14.74 8.47 39.81
N LYS A 159 -16.05 8.84 39.88
CA LYS A 159 -16.94 8.38 40.96
C LYS A 159 -17.21 6.88 40.86
N ALA A 160 -17.33 6.34 39.65
CA ALA A 160 -17.50 4.92 39.39
C ALA A 160 -16.34 4.08 39.93
N ILE A 161 -15.10 4.54 39.71
CA ILE A 161 -13.89 3.86 40.21
C ILE A 161 -13.83 3.82 41.74
N ILE A 162 -14.18 4.91 42.41
CA ILE A 162 -14.21 4.95 43.88
C ILE A 162 -15.27 3.97 44.42
N CYS A 163 -16.46 3.95 43.82
CA CYS A 163 -17.52 3.00 44.16
C CYS A 163 -17.08 1.54 43.94
N ALA A 164 -16.48 1.24 42.78
CA ALA A 164 -15.98 -0.09 42.46
C ALA A 164 -14.91 -0.59 43.44
N ARG A 165 -14.03 0.31 43.91
CA ARG A 165 -13.02 -0.01 44.94
C ARG A 165 -13.66 -0.31 46.30
N ILE A 166 -14.68 0.45 46.70
CA ILE A 166 -15.44 0.15 47.93
C ILE A 166 -16.11 -1.23 47.79
N ASN A 167 -16.79 -1.48 46.67
CA ASN A 167 -17.44 -2.75 46.38
C ASN A 167 -16.46 -3.93 46.38
N LEU A 168 -15.23 -3.72 45.90
CA LEU A 168 -14.18 -4.71 45.99
C LEU A 168 -13.89 -5.11 47.45
N TYR A 169 -13.71 -4.15 48.35
CA TYR A 169 -13.49 -4.42 49.77
C TYR A 169 -14.71 -5.07 50.44
N LEU A 170 -15.93 -4.66 50.08
CA LEU A 170 -17.16 -5.26 50.62
C LEU A 170 -17.26 -6.76 50.31
N ASN A 171 -16.73 -7.18 49.17
CA ASN A 171 -16.80 -8.55 48.66
C ASN A 171 -15.53 -9.38 48.85
N ALA A 172 -14.40 -8.73 49.15
CA ALA A 172 -13.12 -9.41 49.42
C ALA A 172 -12.86 -9.65 50.91
N LEU A 173 -13.64 -9.01 51.80
CA LEU A 173 -13.56 -9.16 53.25
C LEU A 173 -14.91 -9.58 53.82
N ASP A 174 -14.91 -10.48 54.82
CA ASP A 174 -16.10 -10.84 55.58
C ASP A 174 -16.63 -9.65 56.41
N MET A 175 -17.78 -9.84 57.08
CA MET A 175 -18.41 -8.80 57.89
C MET A 175 -17.58 -8.38 59.12
N GLN A 176 -16.61 -9.19 59.51
CA GLN A 176 -15.64 -8.93 60.58
C GLN A 176 -14.33 -8.33 60.04
N GLY A 177 -14.20 -8.14 58.73
CA GLY A 177 -13.03 -7.56 58.07
C GLY A 177 -11.87 -8.54 57.84
N ASN A 178 -12.09 -9.85 57.92
CA ASN A 178 -11.07 -10.84 57.55
C ASN A 178 -11.13 -11.16 56.04
N PRO A 179 -9.98 -11.41 55.36
CA PRO A 179 -9.97 -11.72 53.94
C PRO A 179 -10.74 -13.00 53.57
N ILE A 180 -11.56 -12.90 52.53
CA ILE A 180 -12.14 -14.04 51.83
C ILE A 180 -11.10 -14.53 50.83
N ILE A 181 -10.78 -15.82 50.90
CA ILE A 181 -9.71 -16.46 50.15
C ILE A 181 -10.30 -17.45 49.14
N ASP A 182 -9.81 -17.40 47.90
CA ASP A 182 -10.17 -18.33 46.84
C ASP A 182 -9.55 -19.73 47.02
N SER A 183 -9.87 -20.67 46.13
CA SER A 183 -9.32 -22.04 46.18
C SER A 183 -7.79 -22.12 46.02
N GLU A 184 -7.13 -21.03 45.61
CA GLU A 184 -5.68 -20.93 45.41
C GLU A 184 -4.97 -20.18 46.54
N GLY A 185 -5.68 -19.83 47.62
CA GLY A 185 -5.08 -19.15 48.76
C GLY A 185 -4.92 -17.64 48.58
N LYS A 186 -5.51 -17.01 47.56
CA LYS A 186 -5.43 -15.56 47.34
C LYS A 186 -6.74 -14.84 47.66
N SER A 187 -6.62 -13.58 48.07
CA SER A 187 -7.79 -12.70 48.21
C SER A 187 -8.20 -12.13 46.85
N ILE A 188 -9.49 -11.79 46.69
CA ILE A 188 -9.99 -11.05 45.52
C ILE A 188 -9.29 -9.67 45.39
N LEU A 189 -8.80 -9.09 46.50
CA LEU A 189 -7.97 -7.87 46.48
C LEU A 189 -6.67 -8.02 45.67
N GLU A 190 -6.18 -9.25 45.49
CA GLU A 190 -5.00 -9.57 44.69
C GLU A 190 -5.35 -9.89 43.22
N ARG A 191 -6.65 -9.96 42.90
CA ARG A 191 -7.18 -10.42 41.61
C ARG A 191 -7.81 -9.30 40.79
N VAL A 192 -8.22 -8.19 41.41
CA VAL A 192 -8.93 -7.08 40.73
C VAL A 192 -8.38 -5.73 41.18
N THR A 193 -8.17 -4.82 40.22
CA THR A 193 -7.88 -3.40 40.49
C THR A 193 -8.73 -2.51 39.60
N PHE A 194 -9.05 -1.30 40.06
CA PHE A 194 -9.88 -0.34 39.34
C PHE A 194 -9.12 0.96 39.09
N HIS A 195 -9.21 1.51 37.87
CA HIS A 195 -8.47 2.69 37.45
C HIS A 195 -9.32 3.63 36.59
N HIS A 196 -9.19 4.93 36.85
CA HIS A 196 -9.74 5.95 35.97
C HIS A 196 -8.98 5.94 34.63
N SER A 197 -9.71 5.77 33.52
CA SER A 197 -9.12 5.56 32.20
C SER A 197 -10.15 5.86 31.10
N ASP A 198 -9.74 6.61 30.07
CA ASP A 198 -10.45 6.61 28.78
C ASP A 198 -10.13 5.29 28.07
N LEU A 199 -11.11 4.39 28.00
CA LEU A 199 -10.98 3.06 27.42
C LEU A 199 -9.73 2.32 27.96
N LEU A 200 -8.75 1.99 27.10
CA LEU A 200 -7.56 1.21 27.45
C LEU A 200 -6.32 2.08 27.69
N GLU A 201 -6.46 3.41 27.80
CA GLU A 201 -5.35 4.34 28.01
C GLU A 201 -4.44 3.93 29.17
N TYR A 202 -5.01 3.59 30.33
CA TYR A 202 -4.23 3.11 31.48
C TYR A 202 -3.37 1.88 31.13
N CYS A 203 -3.92 0.92 30.39
CA CYS A 203 -3.18 -0.27 29.97
C CYS A 203 -2.08 0.05 28.95
N LEU A 204 -2.34 1.01 28.05
CA LEU A 204 -1.37 1.48 27.06
C LEU A 204 -0.18 2.17 27.74
N GLU A 205 -0.44 3.12 28.65
CA GLU A 205 0.58 3.86 29.40
C GLU A 205 1.45 2.95 30.26
N LYS A 206 0.83 1.99 30.96
CA LYS A 206 1.53 1.02 31.82
C LYS A 206 2.10 -0.18 31.07
N GLN A 207 1.92 -0.23 29.74
CA GLN A 207 2.37 -1.32 28.88
C GLN A 207 1.84 -2.71 29.31
N ILE A 208 0.64 -2.74 29.88
CA ILE A 208 -0.01 -3.97 30.35
C ILE A 208 -0.36 -4.86 29.15
N LYS A 209 -0.13 -6.16 29.29
CA LYS A 209 -0.49 -7.17 28.28
C LYS A 209 -1.67 -8.02 28.73
N LEU A 210 -2.73 -8.00 27.93
CA LEU A 210 -4.02 -8.61 28.26
C LEU A 210 -4.24 -9.91 27.47
N ASP A 211 -4.76 -10.94 28.13
CA ASP A 211 -5.33 -12.13 27.50
C ASP A 211 -6.74 -11.84 26.95
N LYS A 212 -7.51 -10.97 27.63
CA LYS A 212 -8.86 -10.59 27.20
C LYS A 212 -9.14 -9.11 27.44
N VAL A 213 -9.89 -8.52 26.54
CA VAL A 213 -10.61 -7.27 26.80
C VAL A 213 -12.09 -7.62 26.82
N ILE A 214 -12.76 -7.36 27.93
CA ILE A 214 -14.20 -7.51 28.07
C ILE A 214 -14.80 -6.12 28.20
N GLY A 215 -16.00 -5.88 27.70
CA GLY A 215 -16.58 -4.55 27.83
C GLY A 215 -18.05 -4.47 27.52
N CYS A 216 -18.69 -3.59 28.27
CA CYS A 216 -20.06 -3.16 28.07
C CYS A 216 -20.05 -1.63 27.95
N ILE A 217 -19.73 -1.14 26.75
CA ILE A 217 -19.62 0.29 26.47
C ILE A 217 -20.79 0.78 25.59
N PRO A 218 -21.27 2.00 25.78
CA PRO A 218 -22.48 2.48 25.11
C PRO A 218 -22.26 2.77 23.62
N GLN A 219 -23.39 2.86 22.90
CA GLN A 219 -23.44 3.29 21.50
C GLN A 219 -23.96 4.72 21.46
N VAL A 220 -23.20 5.64 20.88
CA VAL A 220 -23.43 7.09 20.98
C VAL A 220 -23.62 7.68 19.58
N LEU A 221 -24.87 7.98 19.21
CA LEU A 221 -25.25 8.38 17.84
C LEU A 221 -24.92 9.84 17.51
N ALA A 222 -24.99 10.72 18.50
CA ALA A 222 -24.72 12.15 18.38
C ALA A 222 -23.56 12.51 19.30
N PRO A 223 -22.31 12.42 18.82
CA PRO A 223 -21.14 12.79 19.61
C PRO A 223 -21.15 14.28 19.93
N ASP A 224 -21.29 14.68 21.20
CA ASP A 224 -21.08 16.06 21.64
C ASP A 224 -19.60 16.28 21.97
N SER A 225 -18.89 16.94 21.04
CA SER A 225 -17.46 17.24 21.17
C SER A 225 -17.15 18.29 22.25
N SER A 226 -18.15 18.95 22.85
CA SER A 226 -17.94 19.96 23.89
C SER A 226 -17.82 19.39 25.31
N LEU A 227 -18.17 18.12 25.51
CA LEU A 227 -18.12 17.43 26.81
C LEU A 227 -16.70 17.03 27.28
N ILE A 228 -15.67 17.27 26.46
CA ILE A 228 -14.28 16.83 26.70
C ILE A 228 -13.36 17.95 26.16
N PRO A 229 -12.58 18.76 26.93
CA PRO A 229 -12.00 18.48 28.25
C PRO A 229 -11.94 19.67 29.25
N ASN A 230 -12.24 19.41 30.54
CA ASN A 230 -11.69 20.02 31.78
C ASN A 230 -12.68 19.86 32.94
N ILE A 231 -13.22 18.65 33.13
CA ILE A 231 -14.07 18.40 34.29
C ILE A 231 -13.17 18.26 35.51
N LYS A 232 -13.26 19.23 36.43
CA LYS A 232 -12.82 19.02 37.80
C LYS A 232 -13.88 18.15 38.49
N PRO A 233 -13.55 16.93 38.95
CA PRO A 233 -14.51 15.98 39.52
C PRO A 233 -15.33 16.57 40.68
N ASP A 234 -14.74 17.54 41.40
CA ASP A 234 -15.33 18.16 42.57
C ASP A 234 -16.39 19.25 42.23
N GLU A 235 -16.50 19.67 40.96
CA GLU A 235 -17.36 20.77 40.49
C GLU A 235 -18.46 20.32 39.49
N ALA A 236 -18.49 19.05 39.05
CA ALA A 236 -19.48 18.54 38.08
C ALA A 236 -20.78 18.02 38.74
N THR A 237 -21.91 18.21 38.05
CA THR A 237 -23.22 17.68 38.48
C THR A 237 -23.28 16.16 38.29
N ASP A 238 -24.16 15.48 39.04
CA ASP A 238 -24.34 14.03 38.90
C ASP A 238 -24.89 13.66 37.52
N GLU A 239 -25.73 14.51 36.91
CA GLU A 239 -26.20 14.35 35.54
C GLU A 239 -25.05 14.43 34.53
N ALA A 240 -24.14 15.39 34.65
CA ALA A 240 -23.00 15.52 33.74
C ALA A 240 -22.00 14.34 33.86
N LEU A 241 -21.82 13.82 35.08
CA LEU A 241 -21.00 12.63 35.33
C LEU A 241 -21.67 11.33 34.85
N TYR A 242 -23.00 11.29 34.87
CA TYR A 242 -23.78 10.20 34.27
C TYR A 242 -23.68 10.27 32.73
N GLU A 243 -23.85 11.45 32.13
CA GLU A 243 -23.71 11.66 30.68
C GLU A 243 -22.30 11.36 30.15
N LEU A 244 -21.27 11.53 30.99
CA LEU A 244 -19.89 11.12 30.67
C LEU A 244 -19.76 9.63 30.36
N SER A 245 -20.70 8.76 30.75
CA SER A 245 -20.68 7.37 30.29
C SER A 245 -20.94 7.28 28.78
N ASN A 246 -21.68 8.23 28.21
CA ASN A 246 -22.15 8.28 26.83
C ASN A 246 -21.32 9.25 25.96
N TYR A 247 -20.08 9.54 26.36
CA TYR A 247 -19.20 10.38 25.55
C TYR A 247 -18.75 9.66 24.28
N CYS A 248 -18.66 10.41 23.19
CA CYS A 248 -17.89 10.03 22.02
C CYS A 248 -17.57 11.33 21.28
N ALA A 249 -16.32 11.58 20.90
CA ALA A 249 -16.02 12.52 19.82
C ALA A 249 -16.09 11.79 18.48
N LYS A 250 -16.35 12.47 17.36
CA LYS A 250 -16.22 11.84 16.02
C LYS A 250 -14.80 11.30 15.84
N GLN A 251 -14.67 10.02 15.52
CA GLN A 251 -13.38 9.34 15.45
C GLN A 251 -12.85 9.17 14.01
N GLY A 252 -13.66 9.55 13.02
CA GLY A 252 -13.34 9.42 11.59
C GLY A 252 -13.58 8.01 11.03
N TYR A 253 -14.41 7.21 11.68
CA TYR A 253 -14.78 5.88 11.22
C TYR A 253 -16.10 5.90 10.44
N ILE A 254 -16.27 4.96 9.51
CA ILE A 254 -17.57 4.71 8.89
C ILE A 254 -18.61 4.26 9.94
N GLU A 255 -18.17 3.70 11.06
CA GLU A 255 -18.98 3.30 12.22
C GLU A 255 -19.53 4.47 13.05
N ASP A 256 -18.95 5.68 12.93
CA ASP A 256 -19.45 6.87 13.63
C ASP A 256 -20.90 7.17 13.26
N GLN A 257 -21.29 6.90 11.99
CA GLN A 257 -22.67 7.13 11.53
C GLN A 257 -23.72 6.21 12.19
N PHE A 258 -23.28 5.13 12.84
CA PHE A 258 -24.14 4.18 13.55
C PHE A 258 -23.99 4.26 15.07
N GLY A 259 -23.25 5.26 15.57
CA GLY A 259 -22.92 5.42 16.98
C GLY A 259 -21.97 4.36 17.53
N LEU A 260 -21.16 3.75 16.66
CA LEU A 260 -20.21 2.69 17.00
C LEU A 260 -18.76 3.18 17.07
N GLY A 261 -18.52 4.50 16.99
CA GLY A 261 -17.20 5.12 16.96
C GLY A 261 -16.32 4.78 18.18
N LEU A 262 -16.89 4.91 19.39
CA LEU A 262 -16.21 4.57 20.64
C LEU A 262 -15.80 3.09 20.67
N ILE A 263 -16.69 2.20 20.21
CA ILE A 263 -16.42 0.76 20.16
C ILE A 263 -15.34 0.44 19.12
N ALA A 264 -15.35 1.09 17.96
CA ALA A 264 -14.29 0.97 16.96
C ALA A 264 -12.91 1.34 17.53
N ARG A 265 -12.83 2.45 18.28
CA ARG A 265 -11.62 2.86 18.99
C ARG A 265 -11.20 1.81 20.03
N ALA A 266 -12.12 1.35 20.87
CA ALA A 266 -11.85 0.34 21.91
C ALA A 266 -11.30 -0.97 21.32
N VAL A 267 -11.86 -1.43 20.19
CA VAL A 267 -11.39 -2.63 19.47
C VAL A 267 -9.97 -2.44 18.93
N GLU A 268 -9.65 -1.26 18.38
CA GLU A 268 -8.29 -0.96 17.88
C GLU A 268 -7.26 -0.81 19.01
N GLU A 269 -7.62 -0.17 20.12
CA GLU A 269 -6.77 -0.10 21.31
C GLU A 269 -6.54 -1.48 21.92
N SER A 270 -7.57 -2.33 21.92
CA SER A 270 -7.46 -3.72 22.40
C SER A 270 -6.36 -4.45 21.66
N ILE A 271 -6.24 -4.26 20.34
CA ILE A 271 -5.18 -4.89 19.55
C ILE A 271 -3.80 -4.54 20.12
N GLU A 272 -3.50 -3.29 20.44
CA GLU A 272 -2.19 -2.84 20.95
C GLU A 272 -1.78 -3.50 22.28
N VAL A 273 -2.74 -3.68 23.20
CA VAL A 273 -2.52 -4.26 24.54
C VAL A 273 -2.65 -5.78 24.61
N MET A 274 -3.29 -6.43 23.63
CA MET A 274 -3.49 -7.88 23.65
C MET A 274 -2.20 -8.70 23.44
N LYS A 275 -2.13 -9.85 24.13
CA LYS A 275 -1.16 -10.94 23.93
C LYS A 275 -1.43 -11.68 22.60
N LEU A 276 -0.49 -12.53 22.18
CA LEU A 276 -0.71 -13.48 21.07
C LEU A 276 -1.87 -14.40 21.48
N SER A 277 -2.91 -14.50 20.65
CA SER A 277 -4.21 -15.17 20.92
C SER A 277 -5.16 -14.49 21.92
N GLY A 278 -5.04 -13.18 22.14
CA GLY A 278 -6.00 -12.43 22.94
C GLY A 278 -7.40 -12.37 22.30
N LYS A 279 -8.44 -12.21 23.12
CA LYS A 279 -9.83 -12.07 22.65
C LYS A 279 -10.46 -10.77 23.12
N VAL A 280 -11.38 -10.24 22.33
CA VAL A 280 -12.25 -9.13 22.72
C VAL A 280 -13.67 -9.67 22.88
N ILE A 281 -14.30 -9.47 24.04
CA ILE A 281 -15.67 -9.91 24.32
C ILE A 281 -16.52 -8.68 24.64
N LEU A 282 -17.46 -8.35 23.76
CA LEU A 282 -18.26 -7.14 23.90
C LEU A 282 -19.75 -7.47 23.98
N ASN A 283 -20.46 -6.73 24.82
CA ASN A 283 -21.91 -6.72 24.82
C ASN A 283 -22.44 -5.53 24.02
N LEU A 284 -23.05 -5.78 22.87
CA LEU A 284 -23.45 -4.74 21.91
C LEU A 284 -24.95 -4.74 21.65
N GLY A 285 -25.55 -3.55 21.67
CA GLY A 285 -26.94 -3.34 21.29
C GLY A 285 -27.15 -3.55 19.78
N GLY A 286 -28.14 -4.34 19.42
CA GLY A 286 -28.43 -4.75 18.05
C GLY A 286 -29.25 -3.75 17.24
N ARG A 287 -29.40 -2.49 17.67
CA ARG A 287 -30.11 -1.45 16.89
C ARG A 287 -29.53 -1.30 15.47
N PRO A 288 -28.19 -1.28 15.26
CA PRO A 288 -27.61 -1.26 13.92
C PRO A 288 -27.77 -2.59 13.14
N GLY A 289 -28.34 -3.62 13.75
CA GLY A 289 -28.45 -4.93 13.16
C GLY A 289 -27.16 -5.74 13.23
N LYS A 290 -27.35 -7.07 13.25
CA LYS A 290 -26.27 -8.04 13.48
C LYS A 290 -25.12 -7.90 12.48
N ALA A 291 -25.43 -7.70 11.20
CA ALA A 291 -24.41 -7.61 10.15
C ALA A 291 -23.47 -6.41 10.34
N VAL A 292 -23.96 -5.28 10.86
CA VAL A 292 -23.12 -4.10 11.12
C VAL A 292 -22.21 -4.32 12.32
N LEU A 293 -22.74 -4.92 13.39
CA LEU A 293 -21.97 -5.26 14.59
C LEU A 293 -20.85 -6.28 14.30
N GLU A 294 -21.16 -7.32 13.51
CA GLU A 294 -20.14 -8.27 13.09
C GLU A 294 -19.11 -7.59 12.19
N ARG A 295 -19.54 -6.74 11.24
CA ARG A 295 -18.64 -6.05 10.30
C ARG A 295 -17.65 -5.11 10.98
N LEU A 296 -18.04 -4.45 12.06
CA LEU A 296 -17.15 -3.63 12.91
C LEU A 296 -15.89 -4.42 13.32
N LEU A 297 -16.05 -5.70 13.65
CA LEU A 297 -14.98 -6.58 14.09
C LEU A 297 -14.32 -7.30 12.90
N THR A 298 -15.10 -7.89 11.98
CA THR A 298 -14.53 -8.68 10.86
C THR A 298 -13.68 -7.84 9.92
N ARG A 299 -14.02 -6.56 9.72
CA ARG A 299 -13.20 -5.68 8.88
C ARG A 299 -11.80 -5.41 9.46
N ARG A 300 -11.63 -5.61 10.77
CA ARG A 300 -10.36 -5.52 11.50
C ARG A 300 -9.65 -6.88 11.63
N GLY A 301 -10.13 -7.90 10.89
CA GLY A 301 -9.53 -9.22 10.85
C GLY A 301 -9.92 -10.16 12.00
N PHE A 302 -10.94 -9.78 12.79
CA PHE A 302 -11.46 -10.66 13.84
C PHE A 302 -12.37 -11.75 13.27
N LYS A 303 -12.28 -12.95 13.84
CA LYS A 303 -13.34 -13.96 13.74
C LYS A 303 -14.35 -13.69 14.85
N VAL A 304 -15.61 -13.51 14.47
CA VAL A 304 -16.69 -13.18 15.41
C VAL A 304 -17.58 -14.39 15.62
N THR A 305 -17.96 -14.65 16.87
CA THR A 305 -18.99 -15.63 17.23
C THR A 305 -19.94 -15.03 18.27
N THR A 306 -21.24 -15.14 18.05
CA THR A 306 -22.25 -14.77 19.05
C THR A 306 -22.28 -15.83 20.14
N VAL A 307 -21.95 -15.44 21.38
CA VAL A 307 -21.97 -16.32 22.57
C VAL A 307 -23.39 -16.40 23.13
N TRP A 308 -24.05 -15.25 23.20
CA TRP A 308 -25.38 -15.10 23.77
C TRP A 308 -26.11 -13.94 23.11
N GLN A 309 -27.44 -14.06 23.01
CA GLN A 309 -28.28 -12.96 22.56
C GLN A 309 -29.64 -13.01 23.27
N THR A 310 -30.19 -11.83 23.55
CA THR A 310 -31.57 -11.67 24.06
C THR A 310 -32.19 -10.40 23.49
N LYS A 311 -33.43 -10.09 23.85
CA LYS A 311 -34.07 -8.80 23.56
C LYS A 311 -34.50 -8.14 24.85
N ILE A 312 -34.18 -6.85 24.98
CA ILE A 312 -34.50 -6.05 26.16
C ILE A 312 -35.35 -4.86 25.75
N GLU A 313 -36.18 -4.37 26.68
CA GLU A 313 -37.01 -3.18 26.46
C GLU A 313 -36.09 -1.96 26.28
N GLN A 314 -36.40 -1.10 25.32
CA GLN A 314 -35.64 0.12 25.11
C GLN A 314 -35.87 1.06 26.30
N ALA A 315 -34.79 1.47 26.96
CA ALA A 315 -34.87 2.43 28.06
C ALA A 315 -35.55 3.73 27.61
N GLY A 316 -36.45 4.26 28.45
CA GLY A 316 -37.35 5.37 28.10
C GLY A 316 -36.66 6.72 27.95
N ASP A 317 -35.42 6.84 28.44
CA ASP A 317 -34.55 8.01 28.35
C ASP A 317 -33.71 8.04 27.05
N THR A 318 -33.72 6.96 26.26
CA THR A 318 -32.93 6.89 25.03
C THR A 318 -33.65 7.55 23.85
N GLU A 319 -33.08 8.64 23.31
CA GLU A 319 -33.64 9.30 22.13
C GLU A 319 -33.50 8.46 20.85
N ILE A 320 -34.62 8.25 20.15
CA ILE A 320 -34.70 7.44 18.91
C ILE A 320 -34.82 8.33 17.67
N GLN A 321 -35.21 9.60 17.84
CA GLN A 321 -35.38 10.54 16.74
C GLN A 321 -34.16 10.64 15.80
N PRO A 322 -32.90 10.67 16.29
CA PRO A 322 -31.72 10.69 15.42
C PRO A 322 -31.64 9.48 14.46
N LEU A 323 -32.10 8.31 14.90
CA LEU A 323 -32.12 7.10 14.08
C LEU A 323 -33.13 7.20 12.95
N VAL A 324 -34.29 7.82 13.21
CA VAL A 324 -35.32 8.08 12.20
C VAL A 324 -34.80 9.03 11.12
N ASP A 325 -34.03 10.04 11.51
CA ASP A 325 -33.45 11.00 10.57
C ASP A 325 -32.38 10.36 9.69
N ILE A 326 -31.62 9.39 10.21
CA ILE A 326 -30.69 8.58 9.41
C ILE A 326 -31.45 7.69 8.41
N GLU A 327 -32.52 7.00 8.83
CA GLU A 327 -33.35 6.18 7.91
C GLU A 327 -34.02 7.03 6.81
N LYS A 328 -34.31 8.31 7.09
CA LYS A 328 -34.89 9.23 6.11
C LYS A 328 -33.90 9.66 5.03
N ASN A 329 -32.64 9.81 5.41
CA ASN A 329 -31.59 10.37 4.56
C ASN A 329 -30.64 9.30 3.98
N SER A 330 -30.85 8.02 4.30
CA SER A 330 -30.03 6.90 3.83
C SER A 330 -30.88 5.68 3.49
N SER A 331 -30.32 4.72 2.75
CA SER A 331 -30.96 3.43 2.48
C SER A 331 -30.87 2.44 3.66
N TYR A 332 -30.27 2.87 4.76
CA TYR A 332 -30.01 2.02 5.91
C TYR A 332 -31.24 1.92 6.82
N ARG A 333 -31.43 0.74 7.43
CA ARG A 333 -32.59 0.41 8.27
C ARG A 333 -32.10 -0.13 9.60
N PHE A 334 -32.54 0.46 10.71
CA PHE A 334 -32.27 -0.03 12.06
C PHE A 334 -33.25 -1.14 12.45
N GLU A 335 -32.87 -1.94 13.44
CA GLU A 335 -33.63 -3.10 13.90
C GLU A 335 -34.19 -2.88 15.32
N PHE A 336 -35.52 -2.73 15.39
CA PHE A 336 -36.29 -2.73 16.64
C PHE A 336 -37.32 -3.85 16.62
N TYR A 337 -37.94 -4.14 17.75
CA TYR A 337 -38.89 -5.24 17.92
C TYR A 337 -40.07 -4.76 18.77
N MET A 338 -41.28 -5.28 18.53
CA MET A 338 -42.48 -4.90 19.30
C MET A 338 -42.69 -5.79 20.54
N GLY A 339 -41.73 -6.67 20.85
CA GLY A 339 -41.80 -7.60 21.97
C GLY A 339 -40.51 -8.41 22.11
N PRO A 340 -40.28 -9.03 23.28
CA PRO A 340 -39.05 -9.81 23.54
C PRO A 340 -38.97 -11.07 22.66
N ASN A 341 -40.11 -11.65 22.33
CA ASN A 341 -40.23 -12.87 21.51
C ASN A 341 -40.51 -12.57 20.01
N SER A 342 -40.56 -11.30 19.60
CA SER A 342 -40.81 -10.95 18.19
C SER A 342 -39.66 -11.46 17.32
N THR A 343 -39.98 -12.19 16.26
CA THR A 343 -38.99 -12.68 15.28
C THR A 343 -38.64 -11.60 14.25
N ASP A 344 -39.62 -10.78 13.89
CA ASP A 344 -39.47 -9.77 12.84
C ASP A 344 -39.10 -8.41 13.43
N SER A 345 -38.06 -7.81 12.84
CA SER A 345 -37.66 -6.43 13.13
C SER A 345 -38.58 -5.42 12.46
N ILE A 346 -38.79 -4.26 13.11
CA ILE A 346 -39.39 -3.04 12.58
C ILE A 346 -38.32 -1.94 12.44
N SER A 347 -38.55 -0.95 11.57
CA SER A 347 -37.60 0.15 11.35
C SER A 347 -37.63 1.16 12.50
N ALA A 348 -36.61 2.04 12.59
CA ALA A 348 -36.61 3.14 13.57
C ALA A 348 -37.85 4.03 13.41
N ARG A 349 -38.25 4.35 12.17
CA ARG A 349 -39.47 5.15 11.91
C ARG A 349 -40.74 4.50 12.46
N THR A 350 -40.91 3.19 12.27
CA THR A 350 -42.06 2.44 12.82
C THR A 350 -41.98 2.36 14.33
N ALA A 351 -40.80 2.09 14.88
CA ALA A 351 -40.58 2.01 16.32
C ALA A 351 -40.88 3.35 17.03
N PHE A 352 -40.41 4.46 16.45
CA PHE A 352 -40.70 5.81 16.95
C PHE A 352 -42.20 6.10 16.94
N ALA A 353 -42.88 5.82 15.83
CA ALA A 353 -44.33 6.01 15.75
C ALA A 353 -45.08 5.13 16.76
N TYR A 354 -44.65 3.88 16.97
CA TYR A 354 -45.26 2.98 17.93
C TYR A 354 -45.06 3.46 19.38
N LEU A 355 -43.84 3.89 19.71
CA LEU A 355 -43.48 4.44 21.02
C LEU A 355 -44.28 5.71 21.36
N GLN A 356 -44.41 6.64 20.40
CA GLN A 356 -45.22 7.87 20.56
C GLN A 356 -46.72 7.60 20.80
N ASN A 357 -47.19 6.39 20.50
CA ASN A 357 -48.58 5.95 20.73
C ASN A 357 -48.69 5.00 21.93
N GLY A 358 -47.73 5.01 22.86
CA GLY A 358 -47.75 4.21 24.09
C GLY A 358 -47.34 2.74 23.92
N GLY A 359 -46.83 2.36 22.74
CA GLY A 359 -46.26 1.05 22.50
C GLY A 359 -44.89 0.87 23.13
N LYS A 360 -44.55 -0.36 23.53
CA LYS A 360 -43.21 -0.71 24.02
C LYS A 360 -42.37 -1.29 22.89
N ILE A 361 -41.12 -0.86 22.79
CA ILE A 361 -40.19 -1.36 21.80
C ILE A 361 -39.00 -2.03 22.48
N PHE A 362 -38.39 -2.97 21.76
CA PHE A 362 -37.29 -3.79 22.20
C PHE A 362 -36.17 -3.72 21.17
N HIS A 363 -34.94 -3.93 21.60
CA HIS A 363 -33.81 -4.19 20.70
C HIS A 363 -33.12 -5.49 21.09
N SER A 364 -32.34 -6.08 20.17
CA SER A 364 -31.51 -7.22 20.54
C SER A 364 -30.28 -6.74 21.32
N LEU A 365 -29.75 -7.60 22.17
CA LEU A 365 -28.49 -7.40 22.89
C LEU A 365 -27.64 -8.65 22.68
N GLN A 366 -26.40 -8.48 22.25
CA GLN A 366 -25.55 -9.59 21.79
C GLN A 366 -24.19 -9.56 22.47
N VAL A 367 -23.82 -10.69 23.07
CA VAL A 367 -22.47 -10.92 23.58
C VAL A 367 -21.65 -11.56 22.48
N LEU A 368 -20.68 -10.81 21.94
CA LEU A 368 -19.82 -11.22 20.84
C LEU A 368 -18.43 -11.59 21.34
N ASP A 369 -17.94 -12.77 20.96
CA ASP A 369 -16.53 -13.17 21.08
C ASP A 369 -15.82 -12.83 19.77
N ALA A 370 -14.73 -12.07 19.86
CA ALA A 370 -13.90 -11.70 18.73
C ALA A 370 -12.45 -12.15 18.94
N GLU A 371 -12.00 -13.05 18.07
CA GLU A 371 -10.65 -13.64 18.11
C GLU A 371 -9.81 -13.16 16.91
N ILE A 372 -8.62 -12.61 17.17
CA ILE A 372 -7.65 -12.22 16.14
C ILE A 372 -6.51 -13.24 16.05
N ARG A 373 -6.16 -13.64 14.82
CA ARG A 373 -5.11 -14.66 14.60
C ARG A 373 -3.70 -14.07 14.73
N ASP A 374 -3.44 -12.93 14.10
CA ASP A 374 -2.12 -12.28 14.08
C ASP A 374 -2.25 -10.80 14.47
N SER A 375 -2.26 -10.55 15.78
CA SER A 375 -2.31 -9.19 16.31
C SER A 375 -1.07 -8.37 15.98
N HIS A 376 0.08 -9.00 15.71
CA HIS A 376 1.31 -8.27 15.38
C HIS A 376 1.25 -7.66 13.98
N LYS A 377 0.82 -8.42 12.96
CA LYS A 377 0.59 -7.88 11.61
C LYS A 377 -0.47 -6.79 11.63
N MET A 378 -1.56 -6.99 12.37
CA MET A 378 -2.61 -5.98 12.49
C MET A 378 -2.14 -4.68 13.16
N LYS A 379 -1.29 -4.77 14.20
CA LYS A 379 -0.66 -3.59 14.81
C LYS A 379 0.12 -2.76 13.79
N LYS A 380 0.88 -3.40 12.90
CA LYS A 380 1.64 -2.70 11.86
C LYS A 380 0.72 -1.89 10.94
N VAL A 381 -0.38 -2.52 10.49
CA VAL A 381 -1.40 -1.88 9.64
C VAL A 381 -2.04 -0.71 10.37
N LEU A 382 -2.54 -0.91 11.59
CA LEU A 382 -3.23 0.12 12.36
C LEU A 382 -2.32 1.31 12.72
N ARG A 383 -1.03 1.06 13.02
CA ARG A 383 -0.07 2.15 13.29
C ARG A 383 0.12 3.08 12.10
N LEU A 384 0.10 2.54 10.88
CA LEU A 384 0.15 3.37 9.68
C LEU A 384 -1.17 4.14 9.50
N LEU A 385 -2.31 3.46 9.66
CA LEU A 385 -3.65 4.04 9.53
C LEU A 385 -3.97 5.12 10.56
N LYS A 386 -3.28 5.16 11.70
CA LYS A 386 -3.42 6.21 12.73
C LYS A 386 -2.82 7.55 12.31
N LYS A 387 -1.95 7.59 11.30
CA LYS A 387 -1.39 8.85 10.80
C LYS A 387 -2.47 9.62 10.02
N GLU A 388 -2.44 10.94 10.12
CA GLU A 388 -3.48 11.83 9.56
C GLU A 388 -3.64 11.64 8.04
N GLU A 389 -2.54 11.43 7.32
CA GLU A 389 -2.57 11.29 5.86
C GLU A 389 -3.27 9.99 5.40
N TYR A 390 -3.50 9.04 6.31
CA TYR A 390 -4.12 7.75 6.05
C TYR A 390 -5.56 7.66 6.56
N SER A 391 -6.19 8.78 6.94
CA SER A 391 -7.57 8.81 7.45
C SER A 391 -8.58 8.14 6.51
N ASP A 392 -8.50 8.43 5.21
CA ASP A 392 -9.34 7.82 4.19
C ASP A 392 -9.12 6.31 4.12
N ALA A 393 -7.85 5.87 4.10
CA ALA A 393 -7.49 4.46 4.13
C ALA A 393 -8.02 3.75 5.38
N ARG A 394 -8.02 4.42 6.54
CA ARG A 394 -8.54 3.88 7.79
C ARG A 394 -10.03 3.63 7.71
N SER A 395 -10.78 4.58 7.15
CA SER A 395 -12.22 4.42 6.93
C SER A 395 -12.55 3.29 5.93
N GLY A 396 -11.64 3.04 4.98
CA GLY A 396 -11.77 2.02 3.94
C GLY A 396 -11.28 0.63 4.33
N LEU A 397 -10.77 0.41 5.55
CA LEU A 397 -10.24 -0.88 5.97
C LEU A 397 -11.31 -1.97 5.94
N ASP A 398 -11.09 -2.95 5.08
CA ASP A 398 -11.97 -4.10 4.97
C ASP A 398 -11.19 -5.40 4.81
N LEU A 399 -11.26 -6.22 5.85
CA LEU A 399 -10.76 -7.60 5.92
C LEU A 399 -11.89 -8.63 6.01
N THR A 400 -13.12 -8.25 5.66
CA THR A 400 -14.26 -9.16 5.67
C THR A 400 -14.16 -10.18 4.54
N TYR A 401 -13.76 -11.41 4.85
CA TYR A 401 -13.77 -12.54 3.91
C TYR A 401 -14.49 -13.73 4.53
N SER A 402 -15.24 -14.48 3.72
CA SER A 402 -15.81 -15.77 4.15
C SER A 402 -14.73 -16.81 4.38
N ASP A 403 -13.71 -16.83 3.52
CA ASP A 403 -12.52 -17.68 3.64
C ASP A 403 -11.46 -16.98 4.51
N ARG A 404 -11.21 -17.54 5.71
CA ARG A 404 -10.25 -16.99 6.67
C ARG A 404 -8.81 -16.95 6.12
N SER A 405 -8.45 -17.82 5.17
CA SER A 405 -7.11 -17.80 4.56
C SER A 405 -6.84 -16.51 3.77
N LEU A 406 -7.88 -15.92 3.18
CA LEU A 406 -7.78 -14.65 2.44
C LEU A 406 -7.55 -13.46 3.37
N VAL A 407 -8.11 -13.51 4.59
CA VAL A 407 -7.86 -12.51 5.64
C VAL A 407 -6.36 -12.50 5.98
N ASP A 408 -5.79 -13.68 6.22
CA ASP A 408 -4.40 -13.82 6.61
C ASP A 408 -3.44 -13.39 5.50
N GLU A 409 -3.73 -13.77 4.24
CA GLU A 409 -2.95 -13.38 3.06
C GLU A 409 -3.01 -11.85 2.85
N LYS A 410 -4.21 -11.24 2.89
CA LYS A 410 -4.35 -9.78 2.76
C LYS A 410 -3.66 -9.05 3.91
N LEU A 411 -3.84 -9.51 5.14
CA LEU A 411 -3.22 -8.91 6.32
C LEU A 411 -1.69 -8.99 6.26
N SER A 412 -1.14 -10.11 5.76
CA SER A 412 0.30 -10.27 5.54
C SER A 412 0.84 -9.26 4.55
N PHE A 413 0.15 -9.11 3.41
CA PHE A 413 0.50 -8.12 2.41
C PHE A 413 0.41 -6.69 2.94
N LEU A 414 -0.70 -6.32 3.58
CA LEU A 414 -0.87 -4.98 4.13
C LEU A 414 0.20 -4.67 5.19
N ALA A 415 0.54 -5.62 6.07
CA ALA A 415 1.58 -5.40 7.08
C ALA A 415 2.97 -5.17 6.45
N ARG A 416 3.33 -5.93 5.41
CA ARG A 416 4.60 -5.73 4.69
C ARG A 416 4.60 -4.44 3.87
N LEU A 417 3.48 -4.12 3.23
CA LEU A 417 3.31 -2.85 2.53
C LEU A 417 3.42 -1.67 3.51
N SER A 418 2.87 -1.78 4.72
CA SER A 418 3.00 -0.75 5.75
C SER A 418 4.47 -0.51 6.15
N ASP A 419 5.25 -1.57 6.36
CA ASP A 419 6.68 -1.48 6.64
C ASP A 419 7.43 -0.82 5.47
N LYS A 420 7.11 -1.22 4.23
CA LYS A 420 7.72 -0.68 3.01
C LYS A 420 7.43 0.81 2.84
N LEU A 421 6.16 1.23 2.92
CA LEU A 421 5.77 2.64 2.79
C LEU A 421 6.33 3.52 3.92
N SER A 422 6.52 2.96 5.12
CA SER A 422 7.09 3.69 6.26
C SER A 422 8.61 3.86 6.15
N SER A 423 9.31 2.95 5.48
CA SER A 423 10.78 2.95 5.36
C SER A 423 11.30 3.50 4.03
N GLN A 424 10.51 3.39 2.96
CA GLN A 424 10.89 3.79 1.62
C GLN A 424 10.79 5.30 1.45
N SER A 425 11.89 5.93 1.03
CA SER A 425 11.90 7.35 0.68
C SER A 425 11.15 7.58 -0.63
N ALA A 426 11.54 6.91 -1.71
CA ALA A 426 11.01 7.10 -3.06
C ALA A 426 10.59 5.77 -3.71
N PHE A 427 9.61 5.78 -4.63
CA PHE A 427 9.32 4.62 -5.48
C PHE A 427 10.29 4.57 -6.67
N ASP A 428 11.48 4.04 -6.41
CA ASP A 428 12.57 3.90 -7.38
C ASP A 428 12.20 2.95 -8.55
N TYR A 429 12.94 3.05 -9.66
CA TYR A 429 12.76 2.08 -10.74
C TYR A 429 13.56 0.82 -10.40
N GLU A 430 12.97 -0.33 -10.67
CA GLU A 430 13.66 -1.61 -10.47
C GLU A 430 14.63 -1.91 -11.61
N ASP A 431 15.48 -2.91 -11.36
CA ASP A 431 16.19 -3.64 -12.41
C ASP A 431 15.24 -3.94 -13.57
N ILE A 432 15.71 -3.80 -14.81
CA ILE A 432 14.95 -4.08 -16.03
C ILE A 432 14.36 -5.50 -16.03
N ARG A 433 15.04 -6.45 -15.37
CA ARG A 433 14.58 -7.83 -15.16
C ARG A 433 13.41 -7.93 -14.17
N GLY A 434 13.08 -6.89 -13.42
CA GLY A 434 12.11 -6.84 -12.33
C GLY A 434 12.76 -6.94 -10.94
N ASP A 435 11.94 -6.79 -9.90
CA ASP A 435 12.38 -6.70 -8.50
C ASP A 435 13.32 -7.85 -8.15
N VAL A 436 14.50 -7.48 -7.64
CA VAL A 436 15.56 -8.44 -7.32
C VAL A 436 15.09 -9.37 -6.21
N THR A 437 14.34 -8.87 -5.23
CA THR A 437 13.86 -9.68 -4.10
C THR A 437 12.80 -10.67 -4.57
N PHE A 438 11.85 -10.22 -5.40
CA PHE A 438 10.83 -11.07 -5.99
C PHE A 438 11.42 -12.19 -6.84
N ARG A 439 12.34 -11.87 -7.76
CA ARG A 439 13.03 -12.88 -8.57
C ARG A 439 13.83 -13.87 -7.73
N ARG A 440 14.51 -13.40 -6.68
CA ARG A 440 15.23 -14.29 -5.75
C ARG A 440 14.30 -15.23 -5.01
N ASN A 441 13.15 -14.72 -4.55
CA ASN A 441 12.16 -15.52 -3.85
C ASN A 441 11.46 -16.51 -4.78
N LEU A 442 11.19 -16.16 -6.05
CA LEU A 442 10.74 -17.11 -7.06
C LEU A 442 11.76 -18.23 -7.26
N ALA A 443 13.04 -17.88 -7.48
CA ALA A 443 14.10 -18.89 -7.63
C ALA A 443 14.25 -19.78 -6.38
N GLU A 444 14.13 -19.21 -5.17
CA GLU A 444 14.15 -19.97 -3.92
C GLU A 444 12.92 -20.86 -3.77
N TYR A 445 11.74 -20.42 -4.20
CA TYR A 445 10.52 -21.24 -4.23
C TYR A 445 10.72 -22.47 -5.12
N PHE A 446 11.21 -22.28 -6.35
CA PHE A 446 11.52 -23.40 -7.25
C PHE A 446 12.62 -24.33 -6.71
N ARG A 447 13.63 -23.79 -6.00
CA ARG A 447 14.64 -24.62 -5.32
C ARG A 447 14.07 -25.40 -4.14
N THR A 448 13.20 -24.80 -3.35
CA THR A 448 12.68 -25.37 -2.11
C THR A 448 11.60 -26.42 -2.38
N TYR A 449 10.61 -26.08 -3.20
CA TYR A 449 9.43 -26.91 -3.44
C TYR A 449 9.62 -27.90 -4.59
N TRP A 450 10.41 -27.53 -5.60
CA TRP A 450 10.58 -28.32 -6.82
C TRP A 450 12.00 -28.85 -7.03
N ARG A 451 12.96 -28.45 -6.19
CA ARG A 451 14.39 -28.81 -6.30
C ARG A 451 15.02 -28.44 -7.64
N ILE A 452 14.50 -27.41 -8.31
CA ILE A 452 15.03 -26.90 -9.56
C ILE A 452 16.17 -25.91 -9.24
N PRO A 453 17.44 -26.19 -9.62
CA PRO A 453 18.60 -25.43 -9.14
C PRO A 453 18.84 -24.12 -9.92
N ILE A 454 17.80 -23.33 -10.20
CA ILE A 454 17.92 -22.03 -10.89
C ILE A 454 18.23 -20.86 -9.94
N THR A 455 18.66 -19.74 -10.52
CA THR A 455 18.93 -18.49 -9.80
C THR A 455 18.04 -17.35 -10.31
N ALA A 456 18.01 -16.22 -9.58
CA ALA A 456 17.31 -15.01 -10.02
C ALA A 456 17.79 -14.47 -11.39
N LYS A 457 18.97 -14.88 -11.87
CA LYS A 457 19.47 -14.48 -13.19
C LYS A 457 18.67 -15.10 -14.34
N SER A 458 18.08 -16.27 -14.11
CA SER A 458 17.25 -17.00 -15.08
C SER A 458 15.82 -16.48 -15.17
N ILE A 459 15.45 -15.51 -14.33
CA ILE A 459 14.08 -15.03 -14.20
C ILE A 459 13.96 -13.60 -14.72
N LEU A 460 12.96 -13.35 -15.56
CA LEU A 460 12.54 -12.01 -15.99
C LEU A 460 11.08 -11.78 -15.64
N ILE A 461 10.77 -10.58 -15.18
CA ILE A 461 9.40 -10.14 -14.88
C ILE A 461 8.89 -9.26 -16.03
N ALA A 462 7.65 -9.48 -16.42
CA ALA A 462 6.94 -8.71 -17.42
C ALA A 462 5.53 -8.36 -16.91
N PRO A 463 4.91 -7.28 -17.40
CA PRO A 463 3.59 -6.86 -16.94
C PRO A 463 2.51 -7.84 -17.37
N SER A 464 2.67 -8.50 -18.53
CA SER A 464 1.76 -9.54 -19.02
C SER A 464 2.46 -10.51 -19.97
N ARG A 465 1.81 -11.65 -20.23
CA ARG A 465 2.24 -12.63 -21.26
C ARG A 465 2.34 -11.99 -22.63
N VAL A 466 1.40 -11.13 -22.96
CA VAL A 466 1.31 -10.51 -24.28
C VAL A 466 2.41 -9.48 -24.49
N ALA A 467 2.71 -8.66 -23.48
CA ALA A 467 3.85 -7.75 -23.52
C ALA A 467 5.18 -8.52 -23.70
N PHE A 468 5.32 -9.66 -23.00
CA PHE A 468 6.47 -10.54 -23.16
C PHE A 468 6.58 -11.09 -24.59
N VAL A 469 5.50 -11.63 -25.15
CA VAL A 469 5.49 -12.19 -26.51
C VAL A 469 5.78 -11.11 -27.56
N ARG A 470 5.22 -9.90 -27.43
CA ARG A 470 5.50 -8.80 -28.37
C ARG A 470 6.97 -8.39 -28.38
N ASN A 471 7.62 -8.35 -27.22
CA ASN A 471 9.07 -8.09 -27.16
C ASN A 471 9.88 -9.14 -27.93
N ILE A 472 9.42 -10.39 -28.01
CA ILE A 472 10.06 -11.42 -28.87
C ILE A 472 9.90 -11.05 -30.34
N PHE A 473 8.70 -10.69 -30.80
CA PHE A 473 8.47 -10.26 -32.19
C PHE A 473 9.28 -9.02 -32.57
N SER A 474 9.47 -8.08 -31.65
CA SER A 474 10.28 -6.88 -31.92
C SER A 474 11.78 -7.18 -31.95
N ASN A 475 12.25 -8.17 -31.18
CA ASN A 475 13.66 -8.56 -31.12
C ASN A 475 14.09 -9.46 -32.28
N TYR A 476 13.25 -10.39 -32.70
CA TYR A 476 13.58 -11.43 -33.67
C TYR A 476 12.86 -11.19 -35.00
N SER A 477 13.48 -11.59 -36.11
CA SER A 477 12.85 -11.50 -37.43
C SER A 477 11.85 -12.64 -37.66
N ILE A 478 10.77 -12.65 -36.87
CA ILE A 478 9.73 -13.67 -36.95
C ILE A 478 8.71 -13.30 -38.02
N LYS A 479 8.38 -14.27 -38.85
CA LYS A 479 7.42 -14.24 -39.94
C LYS A 479 6.37 -15.34 -39.80
N LYS A 480 6.75 -16.57 -39.42
CA LYS A 480 5.81 -17.68 -39.22
C LYS A 480 5.78 -18.07 -37.75
N SER A 481 4.60 -18.02 -37.14
CA SER A 481 4.46 -18.33 -35.72
C SER A 481 3.16 -19.06 -35.38
N ILE A 482 3.23 -19.87 -34.33
CA ILE A 482 2.07 -20.56 -33.74
C ILE A 482 1.91 -20.03 -32.32
N ILE A 483 0.75 -19.46 -31.98
CA ILE A 483 0.55 -18.74 -30.73
C ILE A 483 -0.69 -19.26 -30.01
N ASP A 484 -0.62 -19.42 -28.69
CA ASP A 484 -1.75 -19.79 -27.84
C ASP A 484 -2.94 -18.87 -28.11
N LYS A 485 -4.13 -19.47 -28.20
CA LYS A 485 -5.36 -18.76 -28.57
C LYS A 485 -5.65 -17.53 -27.71
N GLU A 486 -5.39 -17.58 -26.40
CA GLU A 486 -5.69 -16.45 -25.52
C GLU A 486 -4.72 -15.29 -25.75
N ILE A 487 -3.44 -15.60 -25.99
CA ILE A 487 -2.42 -14.60 -26.33
C ILE A 487 -2.68 -14.02 -27.73
N ALA A 488 -3.04 -14.89 -28.69
CA ALA A 488 -3.25 -14.52 -30.08
C ALA A 488 -4.35 -13.46 -30.26
N LYS A 489 -5.45 -13.54 -29.48
CA LYS A 489 -6.57 -12.57 -29.52
C LYS A 489 -6.14 -11.14 -29.23
N GLU A 490 -5.09 -10.96 -28.43
CA GLU A 490 -4.60 -9.65 -28.04
C GLU A 490 -3.55 -9.11 -29.01
N LEU A 491 -2.93 -9.95 -29.85
CA LEU A 491 -1.96 -9.52 -30.86
C LEU A 491 -2.62 -8.67 -31.97
N PRO A 492 -1.83 -7.89 -32.74
CA PRO A 492 -2.36 -7.11 -33.86
C PRO A 492 -3.20 -7.97 -34.81
N GLN A 493 -4.43 -7.54 -35.07
CA GLN A 493 -5.40 -8.29 -35.90
C GLN A 493 -4.88 -8.57 -37.31
N GLU A 494 -4.06 -7.66 -37.83
CA GLU A 494 -3.37 -7.78 -39.12
C GLU A 494 -2.57 -9.08 -39.20
N TRP A 495 -1.89 -9.48 -38.12
CA TRP A 495 -1.04 -10.69 -38.09
C TRP A 495 -1.85 -11.99 -38.16
N LEU A 496 -3.11 -11.96 -37.73
CA LEU A 496 -4.04 -13.09 -37.79
C LEU A 496 -4.79 -13.18 -39.12
N GLN A 497 -4.93 -12.06 -39.82
CA GLN A 497 -5.68 -11.95 -41.08
C GLN A 497 -4.81 -12.18 -42.32
N ASN A 498 -3.48 -12.06 -42.18
CA ASN A 498 -2.56 -12.26 -43.28
C ASN A 498 -2.67 -13.66 -43.89
N ASP A 499 -2.59 -13.74 -45.22
CA ASP A 499 -2.65 -15.01 -45.95
C ASP A 499 -1.34 -15.79 -45.78
N TYR A 500 -1.45 -17.12 -45.62
CA TYR A 500 -0.31 -18.02 -45.49
C TYR A 500 0.67 -17.89 -46.66
N HIS A 501 0.15 -17.63 -47.87
CA HIS A 501 0.97 -17.47 -49.08
C HIS A 501 1.85 -16.20 -49.07
N ASN A 502 1.55 -15.21 -48.21
CA ASN A 502 2.34 -13.98 -48.04
C ASN A 502 3.27 -14.01 -46.81
N SER A 503 3.35 -15.16 -46.12
CA SER A 503 4.09 -15.32 -44.87
C SER A 503 5.61 -15.12 -44.98
N ASP A 504 6.18 -15.03 -46.19
CA ASP A 504 7.60 -14.71 -46.36
C ASP A 504 7.88 -13.19 -46.28
N LYS A 505 6.84 -12.35 -46.37
CA LYS A 505 6.95 -10.88 -46.33
C LYS A 505 6.38 -10.30 -45.03
N GLU A 506 5.26 -10.83 -44.56
CA GLU A 506 4.51 -10.30 -43.43
C GLU A 506 4.48 -11.29 -42.26
N VAL A 507 4.14 -10.79 -41.07
CA VAL A 507 3.98 -11.65 -39.89
C VAL A 507 2.69 -12.43 -40.05
N PHE A 508 2.79 -13.75 -39.93
CA PHE A 508 1.70 -14.71 -40.01
C PHE A 508 1.60 -15.49 -38.70
N VAL A 509 0.47 -15.36 -38.02
CA VAL A 509 0.18 -16.00 -36.73
C VAL A 509 -0.97 -17.00 -36.92
N ILE A 510 -0.79 -18.23 -36.44
CA ILE A 510 -1.87 -19.21 -36.32
C ILE A 510 -2.09 -19.65 -34.87
N GLU A 511 -3.31 -20.02 -34.54
CA GLU A 511 -3.67 -20.48 -33.20
C GLU A 511 -3.05 -21.85 -32.88
N SER A 512 -2.46 -21.99 -31.69
CA SER A 512 -1.97 -23.25 -31.16
C SER A 512 -3.11 -24.11 -30.60
N PRO A 513 -3.19 -25.41 -30.93
CA PRO A 513 -3.98 -26.37 -30.18
C PRO A 513 -3.36 -26.61 -28.79
N LYS A 514 -4.15 -27.20 -27.88
CA LYS A 514 -3.73 -27.54 -26.50
C LYS A 514 -3.29 -29.00 -26.31
N GLN A 515 -3.14 -29.72 -27.41
CA GLN A 515 -2.64 -31.10 -27.44
C GLN A 515 -1.24 -31.13 -28.05
N CYS A 516 -0.29 -31.69 -27.32
CA CYS A 516 1.12 -31.78 -27.66
C CYS A 516 1.34 -32.37 -29.05
N GLU A 517 0.63 -33.46 -29.37
CA GLU A 517 0.75 -34.13 -30.66
C GLU A 517 0.34 -33.23 -31.83
N LEU A 518 -0.73 -32.45 -31.66
CA LEU A 518 -1.19 -31.52 -32.69
C LEU A 518 -0.22 -30.34 -32.85
N VAL A 519 0.32 -29.81 -31.75
CA VAL A 519 1.34 -28.75 -31.82
C VAL A 519 2.59 -29.26 -32.54
N CYS A 520 3.07 -30.47 -32.22
CA CYS A 520 4.20 -31.10 -32.90
C CYS A 520 3.95 -31.25 -34.41
N LYS A 521 2.75 -31.71 -34.79
CA LYS A 521 2.36 -31.85 -36.19
C LYS A 521 2.35 -30.51 -36.93
N LEU A 522 1.90 -29.43 -36.29
CA LEU A 522 1.95 -28.09 -36.88
C LEU A 522 3.39 -27.61 -37.06
N ILE A 523 4.27 -27.84 -36.08
CA ILE A 523 5.71 -27.52 -36.21
C ILE A 523 6.33 -28.26 -37.39
N GLU A 524 6.06 -29.57 -37.50
CA GLU A 524 6.53 -30.43 -38.60
C GLU A 524 6.01 -30.02 -39.98
N THR A 525 4.84 -29.39 -40.04
CA THR A 525 4.19 -29.04 -41.31
C THR A 525 4.56 -27.62 -41.77
N ILE A 526 4.57 -26.67 -40.83
CA ILE A 526 4.66 -25.23 -41.13
C ILE A 526 6.10 -24.71 -41.00
N HIS A 527 6.93 -25.38 -40.18
CA HIS A 527 8.27 -24.94 -39.83
C HIS A 527 8.30 -23.49 -39.30
N PRO A 528 7.54 -23.17 -38.24
CA PRO A 528 7.50 -21.83 -37.68
C PRO A 528 8.82 -21.46 -37.00
N GLU A 529 9.15 -20.17 -36.96
CA GLU A 529 10.32 -19.66 -36.24
C GLU A 529 10.07 -19.55 -34.74
N LEU A 530 8.80 -19.32 -34.36
CA LEU A 530 8.36 -19.19 -32.98
C LEU A 530 7.09 -20.01 -32.72
N VAL A 531 7.07 -20.74 -31.61
CA VAL A 531 5.86 -21.33 -31.04
C VAL A 531 5.69 -20.80 -29.63
N VAL A 532 4.53 -20.20 -29.34
CA VAL A 532 4.07 -19.89 -27.99
C VAL A 532 2.85 -20.77 -27.74
N CYS A 533 2.91 -21.70 -26.79
CA CYS A 533 1.78 -22.62 -26.56
C CYS A 533 1.53 -22.89 -25.08
N SER A 534 0.29 -23.22 -24.75
CA SER A 534 -0.10 -23.87 -23.51
C SER A 534 -0.68 -25.25 -23.81
N LEU A 535 -0.57 -26.18 -22.87
CA LEU A 535 -1.20 -27.49 -22.98
C LEU A 535 -2.41 -27.61 -22.05
N SER A 536 -3.24 -28.62 -22.30
CA SER A 536 -4.34 -28.97 -21.38
C SER A 536 -3.83 -29.41 -20.01
N ASP A 537 -4.65 -29.25 -18.97
CA ASP A 537 -4.31 -29.64 -17.59
C ASP A 537 -3.90 -31.11 -17.45
N PHE A 538 -4.39 -31.98 -18.33
CA PHE A 538 -4.03 -33.39 -18.38
C PHE A 538 -2.60 -33.58 -18.91
N GLU A 539 -2.25 -32.91 -20.01
CA GLU A 539 -0.94 -33.05 -20.63
C GLU A 539 0.18 -32.32 -19.87
N ILE A 540 -0.11 -31.19 -19.21
CA ILE A 540 0.88 -30.47 -18.39
C ILE A 540 1.45 -31.35 -17.27
N LYS A 541 0.67 -32.32 -16.77
CA LYS A 541 1.11 -33.26 -15.74
C LYS A 541 2.08 -34.32 -16.26
N ASN A 542 2.19 -34.50 -17.58
CA ASN A 542 3.03 -35.53 -18.18
C ASN A 542 4.35 -34.91 -18.70
N GLN A 543 5.48 -35.36 -18.15
CA GLN A 543 6.82 -34.94 -18.60
C GLN A 543 7.07 -35.25 -20.08
N ASP A 544 6.53 -36.36 -20.62
CA ASP A 544 6.78 -36.79 -22.00
C ASP A 544 6.23 -35.80 -23.03
N SER A 545 5.09 -35.17 -22.75
CA SER A 545 4.51 -34.15 -23.63
C SER A 545 5.44 -32.94 -23.76
N PHE A 546 5.97 -32.45 -22.63
CA PHE A 546 6.89 -31.33 -22.64
C PHE A 546 8.21 -31.69 -23.34
N LYS A 547 8.76 -32.86 -23.05
CA LYS A 547 9.97 -33.38 -23.71
C LYS A 547 9.79 -33.50 -25.22
N ARG A 548 8.67 -34.05 -25.70
CA ARG A 548 8.38 -34.19 -27.13
C ARG A 548 8.34 -32.83 -27.84
N LEU A 549 7.72 -31.82 -27.24
CA LEU A 549 7.70 -30.45 -27.79
C LEU A 549 9.11 -29.85 -27.89
N ILE A 550 9.94 -30.06 -26.88
CA ILE A 550 11.34 -29.62 -26.88
C ILE A 550 12.10 -30.25 -28.06
N GLU A 551 12.01 -31.56 -28.20
CA GLU A 551 12.71 -32.32 -29.24
C GLU A 551 12.22 -31.97 -30.65
N THR A 552 10.90 -31.85 -30.84
CA THR A 552 10.31 -31.45 -32.13
C THR A 552 10.69 -30.01 -32.48
N SER A 553 10.56 -29.05 -31.55
CA SER A 553 10.96 -27.66 -31.80
C SER A 553 12.45 -27.53 -32.12
N GLU A 554 13.30 -28.30 -31.43
CA GLU A 554 14.72 -28.35 -31.74
C GLU A 554 14.96 -28.89 -33.15
N LYS A 555 14.31 -30.00 -33.53
CA LYS A 555 14.52 -30.63 -34.85
C LYS A 555 14.26 -29.67 -36.01
N PHE A 556 13.26 -28.79 -35.90
CA PHE A 556 12.85 -27.86 -36.95
C PHE A 556 13.38 -26.43 -36.78
N GLY A 557 14.27 -26.18 -35.82
CA GLY A 557 14.87 -24.84 -35.62
C GLY A 557 13.89 -23.80 -35.08
N THR A 558 12.84 -24.26 -34.39
CA THR A 558 11.77 -23.43 -33.84
C THR A 558 12.09 -23.02 -32.40
N ARG A 559 12.01 -21.72 -32.09
CA ARG A 559 12.07 -21.26 -30.69
C ARG A 559 10.73 -21.57 -30.00
N LEU A 560 10.80 -22.18 -28.82
CA LEU A 560 9.63 -22.60 -28.04
C LEU A 560 9.46 -21.72 -26.80
N VAL A 561 8.28 -21.12 -26.65
CA VAL A 561 7.83 -20.45 -25.43
C VAL A 561 6.67 -21.25 -24.89
N PHE A 562 6.83 -21.81 -23.70
CA PHE A 562 5.80 -22.63 -23.08
C PHE A 562 5.12 -21.86 -21.95
N ASP A 563 3.81 -21.63 -22.10
CA ASP A 563 2.97 -20.99 -21.09
C ASP A 563 2.40 -22.05 -20.13
N PHE A 564 2.83 -21.99 -18.88
CA PHE A 564 2.37 -22.88 -17.81
C PHE A 564 1.50 -22.17 -16.77
N SER A 565 0.93 -21.01 -17.09
CA SER A 565 0.10 -20.21 -16.16
C SER A 565 -1.02 -21.03 -15.51
N ASN A 566 -1.74 -21.86 -16.29
CA ASN A 566 -2.82 -22.71 -15.78
C ASN A 566 -2.32 -23.84 -14.85
N GLY A 567 -1.05 -24.24 -15.01
CA GLY A 567 -0.40 -25.30 -14.21
C GLY A 567 0.42 -24.77 -13.04
N CYS A 568 0.40 -23.46 -12.77
CA CYS A 568 1.16 -22.83 -11.71
C CYS A 568 0.26 -22.41 -10.55
N ASP A 569 0.57 -22.93 -9.36
CA ASP A 569 -0.04 -22.55 -8.10
C ASP A 569 1.07 -22.24 -7.10
N LEU A 570 1.07 -21.01 -6.55
CA LEU A 570 1.98 -20.60 -5.49
C LEU A 570 1.40 -21.06 -4.15
N SER A 571 1.64 -22.31 -3.79
CA SER A 571 1.10 -22.90 -2.58
C SER A 571 2.14 -23.75 -1.84
N SER A 572 1.86 -24.07 -0.58
CA SER A 572 2.72 -24.93 0.23
C SER A 572 2.63 -26.41 -0.16
N TYR A 573 1.66 -26.78 -0.99
CA TYR A 573 1.44 -28.13 -1.50
C TYR A 573 1.08 -28.09 -2.99
N PRO A 574 2.04 -27.70 -3.85
CA PRO A 574 1.72 -27.41 -5.23
C PRO A 574 1.47 -28.70 -6.04
N LYS A 575 0.60 -28.61 -7.05
CA LYS A 575 0.16 -29.76 -7.86
C LYS A 575 1.26 -30.26 -8.79
N SER A 576 1.40 -31.58 -8.97
CA SER A 576 2.37 -32.18 -9.90
C SER A 576 2.34 -31.52 -11.28
N ASN A 577 3.52 -31.28 -11.84
CA ASN A 577 3.70 -30.60 -13.11
C ASN A 577 4.91 -31.22 -13.84
N GLY A 578 4.67 -31.78 -15.03
CA GLY A 578 5.67 -32.50 -15.81
C GLY A 578 6.85 -31.62 -16.27
N ILE A 579 6.66 -30.30 -16.32
CA ILE A 579 7.74 -29.33 -16.61
C ILE A 579 8.74 -29.29 -15.46
N PHE A 580 8.25 -29.29 -14.23
CA PHE A 580 9.13 -29.23 -13.04
C PHE A 580 9.83 -30.58 -12.81
N GLU A 581 9.15 -31.68 -13.12
CA GLU A 581 9.76 -33.02 -13.17
C GLU A 581 10.90 -33.08 -14.21
N TYR A 582 10.71 -32.48 -15.39
CA TYR A 582 11.79 -32.33 -16.38
C TYR A 582 12.97 -31.51 -15.87
N LEU A 583 12.69 -30.37 -15.25
CA LEU A 583 13.73 -29.43 -14.81
C LEU A 583 14.52 -29.91 -13.59
N PHE A 584 14.01 -30.89 -12.84
CA PHE A 584 14.65 -31.43 -11.66
C PHE A 584 16.10 -31.88 -11.94
N ASP A 585 16.33 -32.63 -13.02
CA ASP A 585 17.64 -33.18 -13.38
C ASP A 585 18.20 -32.67 -14.72
N ARG A 586 17.41 -31.97 -15.55
CA ARG A 586 17.84 -31.44 -16.86
C ARG A 586 17.83 -29.93 -16.93
N GLU A 587 18.83 -29.36 -17.61
CA GLU A 587 18.85 -27.94 -17.97
C GLU A 587 17.74 -27.63 -18.99
N LEU A 588 17.18 -26.42 -18.92
CA LEU A 588 16.27 -25.94 -19.95
C LEU A 588 17.05 -25.64 -21.24
N PRO A 589 16.70 -26.24 -22.40
CA PRO A 589 17.43 -25.99 -23.65
C PRO A 589 17.38 -24.53 -24.09
N LYS A 590 18.43 -24.05 -24.78
CA LYS A 590 18.59 -22.63 -25.14
C LYS A 590 17.46 -22.08 -26.04
N HIS A 591 16.77 -22.93 -26.81
CA HIS A 591 15.63 -22.52 -27.64
C HIS A 591 14.30 -22.49 -26.89
N VAL A 592 14.28 -22.87 -25.62
CA VAL A 592 13.08 -23.00 -24.80
C VAL A 592 13.05 -21.93 -23.71
N THR A 593 11.92 -21.25 -23.58
CA THR A 593 11.63 -20.32 -22.48
C THR A 593 10.29 -20.69 -21.87
N LEU A 594 10.20 -20.68 -20.55
CA LEU A 594 8.93 -20.87 -19.84
C LEU A 594 8.35 -19.52 -19.47
N ILE A 595 7.03 -19.34 -19.56
CA ILE A 595 6.32 -18.16 -19.06
C ILE A 595 5.17 -18.57 -18.15
N CYS A 596 4.91 -17.76 -17.13
CA CYS A 596 3.79 -17.94 -16.21
C CYS A 596 3.25 -16.59 -15.76
N ALA A 597 1.98 -16.34 -16.03
CA ALA A 597 1.20 -15.28 -15.43
C ALA A 597 0.58 -15.75 -14.11
N LEU A 598 0.75 -14.95 -13.08
CA LEU A 598 0.09 -15.14 -11.79
C LEU A 598 -1.34 -14.58 -11.90
N ILE A 599 -2.29 -15.45 -12.23
CA ILE A 599 -3.70 -15.09 -12.55
C ILE A 599 -4.72 -15.71 -11.59
N HIS A 600 -4.29 -16.55 -10.65
CA HIS A 600 -5.17 -17.26 -9.70
C HIS A 600 -5.39 -16.50 -8.39
N ASN A 601 -5.08 -15.20 -8.35
CA ASN A 601 -5.25 -14.35 -7.18
C ASN A 601 -6.74 -14.15 -6.84
N ARG A 602 -7.11 -14.43 -5.58
CA ARG A 602 -8.50 -14.27 -5.09
C ARG A 602 -8.75 -12.94 -4.37
N ILE A 603 -7.70 -12.23 -3.96
CA ILE A 603 -7.79 -10.94 -3.25
C ILE A 603 -7.88 -9.79 -4.26
N TYR A 604 -7.01 -9.79 -5.28
CA TYR A 604 -6.97 -8.78 -6.34
C TYR A 604 -6.98 -9.47 -7.73
N PRO A 605 -8.14 -9.96 -8.20
CA PRO A 605 -8.22 -10.87 -9.36
C PRO A 605 -7.72 -10.29 -10.69
N ASP A 606 -7.59 -8.97 -10.79
CA ASP A 606 -7.11 -8.24 -11.95
C ASP A 606 -5.63 -7.83 -11.86
N VAL A 607 -4.96 -8.13 -10.75
CA VAL A 607 -3.52 -7.93 -10.59
C VAL A 607 -2.78 -9.12 -11.20
N GLU A 608 -2.38 -8.99 -12.47
CA GLU A 608 -1.48 -9.93 -13.15
C GLU A 608 -0.02 -9.47 -13.03
N VAL A 609 0.87 -10.43 -12.79
CA VAL A 609 2.31 -10.29 -12.99
C VAL A 609 2.80 -11.54 -13.71
N THR A 610 3.53 -11.36 -14.81
CA THR A 610 4.13 -12.47 -15.56
C THR A 610 5.60 -12.60 -15.21
N PHE A 611 6.06 -13.83 -14.99
CA PHE A 611 7.49 -14.13 -14.95
C PHE A 611 7.84 -15.17 -16.02
N SER A 612 9.10 -15.14 -16.47
CA SER A 612 9.66 -16.15 -17.35
C SER A 612 10.85 -16.83 -16.72
N ILE A 613 11.12 -18.06 -17.13
CA ILE A 613 12.32 -18.83 -16.77
C ILE A 613 13.04 -19.19 -18.07
N SER A 614 14.31 -18.77 -18.18
CA SER A 614 15.18 -19.12 -19.29
C SER A 614 16.60 -19.39 -18.80
N GLU A 615 17.27 -20.37 -19.39
CA GLU A 615 18.71 -20.62 -19.16
C GLU A 615 19.57 -20.11 -20.33
N ASN A 616 19.02 -19.21 -21.15
CA ASN A 616 19.70 -18.56 -22.28
C ASN A 616 19.97 -17.07 -21.98
N GLU A 617 21.24 -16.73 -21.68
CA GLU A 617 21.66 -15.36 -21.33
C GLU A 617 21.50 -14.39 -22.52
N THR A 618 21.75 -14.86 -23.75
CA THR A 618 21.59 -14.05 -24.97
C THR A 618 20.13 -13.64 -25.16
N PHE A 619 19.20 -14.59 -25.00
CA PHE A 619 17.76 -14.31 -25.03
C PHE A 619 17.35 -13.35 -23.91
N ILE A 620 17.80 -13.59 -22.68
CA ILE A 620 17.49 -12.76 -21.51
C ILE A 620 17.91 -11.30 -21.74
N ASN A 621 19.14 -11.07 -22.19
CA ASN A 621 19.65 -9.73 -22.46
C ASN A 621 18.90 -9.07 -23.63
N GLY A 622 18.53 -9.83 -24.66
CA GLY A 622 17.62 -9.38 -25.72
C GLY A 622 16.29 -8.88 -25.17
N MET A 623 15.66 -9.66 -24.30
CA MET A 623 14.39 -9.29 -23.68
C MET A 623 14.52 -8.08 -22.75
N CYS A 624 15.63 -7.92 -22.04
CA CYS A 624 15.89 -6.73 -21.23
C CYS A 624 16.00 -5.47 -22.10
N ASN A 625 16.73 -5.53 -23.21
CA ASN A 625 16.84 -4.42 -24.15
C ASN A 625 15.47 -4.02 -24.71
N ALA A 626 14.67 -5.02 -25.11
CA ALA A 626 13.32 -4.77 -25.59
C ALA A 626 12.44 -4.16 -24.49
N ALA A 627 12.47 -4.70 -23.27
CA ALA A 627 11.72 -4.17 -22.15
C ALA A 627 12.09 -2.72 -21.83
N GLU A 628 13.35 -2.32 -22.03
CA GLU A 628 13.77 -0.93 -21.89
C GLU A 628 13.28 -0.02 -23.02
N LEU A 629 13.34 -0.49 -24.26
CA LEU A 629 12.94 0.28 -25.45
C LEU A 629 11.42 0.41 -25.59
N THR A 630 10.66 -0.63 -25.24
CA THR A 630 9.20 -0.66 -25.24
C THR A 630 8.59 -0.23 -23.91
N TYR A 631 9.43 -0.10 -22.88
CA TYR A 631 9.06 0.26 -21.52
C TYR A 631 8.04 -0.68 -20.86
N SER A 632 8.07 -1.94 -21.26
CA SER A 632 7.26 -3.03 -20.72
C SER A 632 7.82 -3.57 -19.38
N ARG A 633 8.24 -2.67 -18.49
CA ARG A 633 8.62 -2.99 -17.11
C ARG A 633 7.38 -3.06 -16.21
N THR A 634 7.38 -3.92 -15.21
CA THR A 634 6.26 -4.05 -14.24
C THR A 634 6.39 -3.04 -13.12
N SER A 635 5.24 -2.54 -12.61
CA SER A 635 5.21 -1.68 -11.42
C SER A 635 5.70 -2.42 -10.18
N VAL A 636 6.48 -1.72 -9.34
CA VAL A 636 7.08 -2.26 -8.11
C VAL A 636 6.02 -2.70 -7.10
N VAL A 637 4.88 -1.99 -7.11
CA VAL A 637 3.78 -2.22 -6.19
C VAL A 637 3.01 -3.50 -6.56
N LEU A 638 2.90 -3.81 -7.86
CA LEU A 638 2.23 -5.04 -8.32
C LEU A 638 3.04 -6.29 -7.98
N GLN A 639 4.37 -6.19 -8.01
CA GLN A 639 5.27 -7.30 -7.65
C GLN A 639 5.26 -7.58 -6.14
N GLU A 640 5.10 -6.55 -5.29
CA GLU A 640 5.16 -6.70 -3.83
C GLU A 640 4.09 -7.64 -3.26
N PHE A 641 2.90 -7.68 -3.89
CA PHE A 641 1.83 -8.60 -3.49
C PHE A 641 2.27 -10.06 -3.61
N TYR A 642 2.71 -10.48 -4.80
CA TYR A 642 3.18 -11.84 -5.03
C TYR A 642 4.50 -12.15 -4.31
N ASN A 643 5.37 -11.15 -4.16
CA ASN A 643 6.59 -11.28 -3.37
C ASN A 643 6.27 -11.59 -1.89
N THR A 644 5.22 -10.98 -1.34
CA THR A 644 4.75 -11.28 0.02
C THR A 644 4.32 -12.73 0.16
N ILE A 645 3.52 -13.24 -0.78
CA ILE A 645 3.09 -14.65 -0.79
C ILE A 645 4.31 -15.59 -0.77
N LEU A 646 5.32 -15.31 -1.61
CA LEU A 646 6.54 -16.12 -1.64
C LEU A 646 7.34 -16.05 -0.34
N VAL A 647 7.44 -14.87 0.28
CA VAL A 647 8.11 -14.73 1.59
C VAL A 647 7.40 -15.55 2.66
N ASP A 648 6.07 -15.52 2.70
CA ASP A 648 5.29 -16.30 3.65
C ASP A 648 5.50 -17.80 3.43
N LEU A 649 5.36 -18.28 2.19
CA LEU A 649 5.59 -19.69 1.82
C LEU A 649 6.98 -20.17 2.23
N LEU A 650 8.02 -19.42 1.89
CA LEU A 650 9.41 -19.74 2.22
C LEU A 650 9.68 -19.66 3.73
N GLY A 651 8.95 -18.83 4.47
CA GLY A 651 9.04 -18.71 5.92
C GLY A 651 8.57 -19.95 6.69
N PHE A 652 7.60 -20.70 6.15
CA PHE A 652 7.09 -21.93 6.78
C PHE A 652 8.00 -23.15 6.60
N HIS A 653 8.96 -23.09 5.67
CA HIS A 653 9.86 -24.21 5.42
C HIS A 653 11.01 -24.25 6.43
N VAL A 654 11.21 -25.40 7.08
CA VAL A 654 12.33 -25.62 8.00
C VAL A 654 13.64 -25.55 7.21
N LYS A 655 14.43 -24.49 7.42
CA LYS A 655 15.76 -24.26 6.79
C LYS A 655 16.77 -25.39 7.03
N ASN A 656 16.46 -26.35 7.91
CA ASN A 656 17.32 -27.44 8.35
C ASN A 656 17.14 -28.77 7.61
N ASN A 657 16.76 -28.75 6.32
CA ASN A 657 17.11 -29.89 5.48
C ASN A 657 18.58 -29.76 5.04
N LYS A 658 19.49 -30.18 5.92
CA LYS A 658 20.81 -30.72 5.54
C LYS A 658 20.63 -32.01 4.73
N ARG A 659 19.84 -31.99 3.66
CA ARG A 659 19.67 -33.08 2.70
C ARG A 659 20.46 -32.66 1.47
N GLY A 660 21.57 -33.35 1.23
CA GLY A 660 22.59 -32.98 0.25
C GLY A 660 22.00 -32.61 -1.11
N VAL A 661 22.22 -31.37 -1.53
CA VAL A 661 22.09 -30.95 -2.92
C VAL A 661 23.49 -30.64 -3.40
N THR A 662 24.14 -31.66 -3.95
CA THR A 662 25.42 -31.58 -4.68
C THR A 662 25.22 -31.10 -6.13
N ASN A 663 24.08 -30.47 -6.46
CA ASN A 663 23.86 -29.87 -7.77
C ASN A 663 24.33 -28.41 -7.74
N SER A 664 25.31 -28.07 -8.57
CA SER A 664 25.71 -26.70 -8.83
C SER A 664 24.52 -25.88 -9.31
N LEU A 665 24.37 -24.65 -8.80
CA LEU A 665 23.35 -23.71 -9.29
C LEU A 665 23.55 -23.49 -10.79
N ARG A 666 22.46 -23.63 -11.55
CA ARG A 666 22.44 -23.39 -13.00
C ARG A 666 22.40 -21.90 -13.26
N LEU A 667 23.29 -21.46 -14.14
CA LEU A 667 23.38 -20.09 -14.62
C LEU A 667 23.05 -20.07 -16.11
N PRO A 668 22.36 -19.04 -16.60
CA PRO A 668 22.12 -18.89 -18.02
C PRO A 668 23.44 -18.86 -18.82
N LYS A 669 23.42 -19.43 -20.03
CA LYS A 669 24.59 -19.54 -20.92
C LYS A 669 24.32 -18.77 -22.22
N GLU A 670 25.38 -18.30 -22.88
CA GLU A 670 25.26 -17.62 -24.18
C GLU A 670 24.95 -18.60 -25.33
N GLU A 671 24.30 -18.10 -26.37
CA GLU A 671 24.05 -18.84 -27.61
C GLU A 671 25.35 -19.07 -28.39
N GLU A 672 25.62 -20.32 -28.77
CA GLU A 672 26.78 -20.69 -29.58
C GLU A 672 26.53 -20.42 -31.08
N LYS A 673 27.59 -20.39 -31.90
CA LYS A 673 27.47 -20.11 -33.33
C LYS A 673 26.55 -21.10 -34.05
N ASP A 674 26.65 -22.39 -33.75
CA ASP A 674 25.84 -23.43 -34.39
C ASP A 674 24.35 -23.27 -34.04
N PHE A 675 24.06 -22.83 -32.81
CA PHE A 675 22.71 -22.48 -32.39
C PHE A 675 22.15 -21.30 -33.21
N GLN A 676 22.94 -20.23 -33.36
CA GLN A 676 22.54 -19.03 -34.10
C GLN A 676 22.34 -19.27 -35.60
N GLN A 677 22.90 -20.35 -36.16
CA GLN A 677 22.67 -20.76 -37.56
C GLN A 677 21.36 -21.53 -37.72
N LYS A 678 20.94 -22.27 -36.69
CA LYS A 678 19.77 -23.16 -36.74
C LYS A 678 18.46 -22.46 -36.38
N PHE A 679 18.49 -21.53 -35.42
CA PHE A 679 17.31 -20.82 -34.92
C PHE A 679 17.26 -19.38 -35.45
N VAL A 680 16.06 -18.80 -35.51
CA VAL A 680 15.87 -17.42 -35.99
C VAL A 680 16.79 -16.43 -35.23
N PRO A 681 17.57 -15.60 -35.95
CA PRO A 681 18.47 -14.63 -35.32
C PRO A 681 17.71 -13.36 -34.92
N PHE A 682 18.36 -12.53 -34.10
CA PHE A 682 17.88 -11.17 -33.86
C PHE A 682 17.72 -10.38 -35.16
N SER A 683 16.72 -9.49 -35.17
CA SER A 683 16.41 -8.61 -36.28
C SER A 683 17.57 -7.66 -36.60
N LYS A 684 17.60 -7.16 -37.84
CA LYS A 684 18.61 -6.17 -38.27
C LYS A 684 18.53 -4.90 -37.42
N ASN A 685 17.32 -4.44 -37.11
CA ASN A 685 17.09 -3.25 -36.30
C ASN A 685 17.60 -3.45 -34.87
N TYR A 686 17.30 -4.60 -34.26
CA TYR A 686 17.82 -4.96 -32.94
C TYR A 686 19.36 -4.97 -32.93
N LYS A 687 20.00 -5.64 -33.88
CA LYS A 687 21.48 -5.74 -33.96
C LYS A 687 22.15 -4.37 -34.08
N ASN A 688 21.50 -3.43 -34.78
CA ASN A 688 21.98 -2.06 -34.88
C ASN A 688 21.81 -1.32 -33.55
N ILE A 689 20.64 -1.39 -32.92
CA ILE A 689 20.38 -0.64 -31.68
C ILE A 689 21.07 -1.23 -30.45
N ALA A 690 21.36 -2.53 -30.42
CA ALA A 690 22.13 -3.17 -29.35
C ALA A 690 23.54 -2.54 -29.19
N LYS A 691 24.04 -1.86 -30.22
CA LYS A 691 25.31 -1.12 -30.21
C LYS A 691 25.16 0.35 -29.83
N HIS A 692 23.92 0.86 -29.77
CA HIS A 692 23.65 2.26 -29.46
C HIS A 692 24.06 2.58 -28.01
N PRO A 693 24.64 3.76 -27.71
CA PRO A 693 25.11 4.11 -26.37
C PRO A 693 24.03 4.03 -25.29
N ALA A 694 22.77 4.26 -25.64
CA ALA A 694 21.64 4.10 -24.71
C ALA A 694 21.36 2.65 -24.29
N ILE A 695 21.86 1.65 -25.02
CA ILE A 695 21.58 0.23 -24.79
C ILE A 695 22.84 -0.59 -24.50
N LYS A 696 23.94 -0.36 -25.23
CA LYS A 696 25.18 -1.15 -25.19
C LYS A 696 25.73 -1.38 -23.76
N ASN A 697 25.49 -0.42 -22.86
CA ASN A 697 25.97 -0.42 -21.48
C ASN A 697 24.85 -0.12 -20.46
N SER A 698 23.57 -0.29 -20.80
CA SER A 698 22.49 -0.02 -19.83
C SER A 698 22.47 -1.01 -18.66
N PHE A 699 23.18 -2.14 -18.75
CA PHE A 699 23.23 -3.23 -17.76
C PHE A 699 24.60 -3.38 -17.10
N HIS A 700 25.14 -2.32 -16.49
CA HIS A 700 26.30 -2.50 -15.62
C HIS A 700 25.93 -3.40 -14.42
N VAL A 701 26.81 -4.33 -14.07
CA VAL A 701 26.73 -5.03 -12.77
C VAL A 701 27.00 -3.97 -11.70
N ILE A 702 25.92 -3.44 -11.10
CA ILE A 702 26.02 -2.45 -10.05
C ILE A 702 26.46 -3.18 -8.78
N ASP A 703 27.72 -2.98 -8.39
CA ASP A 703 28.23 -3.37 -7.09
C ASP A 703 28.30 -2.16 -6.16
N SER A 704 28.66 -2.38 -4.89
CA SER A 704 28.73 -1.32 -3.88
C SER A 704 29.80 -0.25 -4.17
N LYS A 705 30.66 -0.45 -5.17
CA LYS A 705 31.72 0.49 -5.55
C LYS A 705 31.30 1.39 -6.70
N VAL A 706 30.29 1.04 -7.49
CA VAL A 706 29.81 1.88 -8.60
C VAL A 706 28.85 2.96 -8.06
N VAL A 707 29.01 4.19 -8.54
CA VAL A 707 28.09 5.31 -8.27
C VAL A 707 27.50 5.77 -9.59
N ARG A 708 26.18 5.98 -9.64
CA ARG A 708 25.40 6.25 -10.85
C ARG A 708 24.90 7.69 -10.83
N LEU A 709 25.24 8.48 -11.85
CA LEU A 709 24.61 9.78 -12.15
C LEU A 709 24.13 9.83 -13.61
N ASP A 710 23.78 8.69 -14.20
CA ASP A 710 23.46 8.53 -15.62
C ASP A 710 21.99 8.18 -15.88
N TYR A 711 21.25 7.74 -14.87
CA TYR A 711 19.86 7.30 -15.03
C TYR A 711 18.89 8.31 -14.40
N GLY A 712 17.94 8.81 -15.19
CA GLY A 712 17.12 9.98 -14.84
C GLY A 712 15.98 9.70 -13.85
N GLU A 713 16.21 8.86 -12.85
CA GLU A 713 15.25 8.60 -11.78
C GLU A 713 15.20 9.76 -10.79
N ASN A 714 14.04 9.96 -10.16
CA ASN A 714 13.92 10.92 -9.09
C ASN A 714 13.85 10.20 -7.75
N CYS A 715 14.97 10.18 -7.03
CA CYS A 715 15.10 9.54 -5.72
C CYS A 715 14.68 10.47 -4.55
N PHE A 716 14.12 11.66 -4.84
CA PHE A 716 13.59 12.54 -3.81
C PHE A 716 12.43 11.84 -3.07
N PRO A 717 12.24 12.07 -1.76
CA PRO A 717 11.17 11.39 -1.03
C PRO A 717 9.79 11.59 -1.66
N THR A 718 9.09 10.50 -1.96
CA THR A 718 7.70 10.53 -2.45
C THR A 718 6.79 11.15 -1.40
N ALA A 719 5.87 12.02 -1.83
CA ALA A 719 4.87 12.64 -0.96
C ALA A 719 3.99 11.61 -0.22
N ASN A 720 3.56 11.94 1.01
CA ASN A 720 2.75 11.06 1.85
C ASN A 720 1.38 10.80 1.25
N PHE A 721 0.73 11.79 0.62
CA PHE A 721 -0.57 11.57 -0.05
C PHE A 721 -0.50 10.49 -1.16
N VAL A 722 0.65 10.35 -1.84
CA VAL A 722 0.85 9.28 -2.84
C VAL A 722 0.97 7.93 -2.14
N LYS A 723 1.73 7.83 -1.04
CA LYS A 723 1.86 6.60 -0.25
C LYS A 723 0.52 6.19 0.36
N ALA A 724 -0.26 7.16 0.86
CA ALA A 724 -1.60 6.95 1.39
C ALA A 724 -2.57 6.43 0.32
N ALA A 725 -2.59 7.03 -0.88
CA ALA A 725 -3.42 6.57 -1.99
C ALA A 725 -3.07 5.13 -2.44
N ILE A 726 -1.78 4.78 -2.45
CA ILE A 726 -1.33 3.41 -2.75
C ILE A 726 -1.75 2.45 -1.64
N PHE A 727 -1.62 2.83 -0.37
CA PHE A 727 -2.06 1.96 0.73
C PHE A 727 -3.57 1.75 0.72
N GLU A 728 -4.34 2.84 0.59
CA GLU A 728 -5.80 2.83 0.56
C GLU A 728 -6.35 1.87 -0.50
N CYS A 729 -5.75 1.88 -1.70
CA CYS A 729 -6.27 1.08 -2.81
C CYS A 729 -6.18 -0.43 -2.57
N PHE A 730 -5.26 -0.89 -1.72
CA PHE A 730 -5.15 -2.29 -1.31
C PHE A 730 -5.93 -2.59 -0.03
N VAL A 731 -6.05 -1.61 0.86
CA VAL A 731 -6.79 -1.73 2.12
C VAL A 731 -8.29 -1.96 1.86
N ARG A 732 -8.85 -1.24 0.89
CA ARG A 732 -10.26 -1.35 0.48
C ARG A 732 -10.60 -2.73 -0.08
N GLN A 733 -11.89 -3.08 0.01
CA GLN A 733 -12.48 -4.18 -0.75
C GLN A 733 -13.52 -3.64 -1.73
N ASN A 734 -13.73 -4.38 -2.83
CA ASN A 734 -14.84 -4.15 -3.76
C ASN A 734 -14.93 -2.73 -4.34
N ILE A 735 -13.79 -2.18 -4.79
CA ILE A 735 -13.74 -0.88 -5.48
C ILE A 735 -14.71 -0.92 -6.67
N SER A 736 -15.78 -0.13 -6.59
CA SER A 736 -16.81 -0.06 -7.63
C SER A 736 -16.27 0.64 -8.88
N ASN A 737 -16.96 0.48 -10.02
CA ASN A 737 -16.53 1.12 -11.27
C ASN A 737 -16.57 2.65 -11.21
N SER A 738 -17.46 3.25 -10.40
CA SER A 738 -17.52 4.71 -10.20
C SER A 738 -16.39 5.23 -9.31
N GLU A 739 -15.83 4.39 -8.45
CA GLU A 739 -14.69 4.73 -7.58
C GLU A 739 -13.35 4.59 -8.30
N GLN A 740 -13.30 3.89 -9.43
CA GLN A 740 -12.09 3.80 -10.25
C GLN A 740 -11.82 5.12 -10.99
N LEU A 741 -10.58 5.29 -11.44
CA LEU A 741 -10.18 6.40 -12.31
C LEU A 741 -11.11 6.50 -13.51
N SER A 742 -11.70 7.68 -13.67
CA SER A 742 -12.30 8.09 -14.92
C SER A 742 -11.32 8.96 -15.69
N GLU A 743 -11.61 9.25 -16.95
CA GLU A 743 -10.78 10.23 -17.68
C GLU A 743 -10.87 11.65 -17.05
N SER A 744 -11.85 11.92 -16.16
CA SER A 744 -12.13 13.28 -15.68
C SER A 744 -11.03 13.83 -14.79
N GLU A 745 -10.49 13.06 -13.84
CA GLU A 745 -9.48 13.56 -12.90
C GLU A 745 -8.19 14.00 -13.61
N ILE A 746 -7.77 13.23 -14.62
CA ILE A 746 -6.59 13.58 -15.43
C ILE A 746 -6.90 14.76 -16.36
N LYS A 747 -8.09 14.78 -16.97
CA LYS A 747 -8.52 15.89 -17.83
C LYS A 747 -8.64 17.20 -17.06
N GLU A 748 -9.14 17.19 -15.84
CA GLU A 748 -9.18 18.35 -14.94
C GLU A 748 -7.76 18.81 -14.60
N ASN A 749 -6.84 17.89 -14.32
CA ASN A 749 -5.44 18.22 -14.10
C ASN A 749 -4.79 18.90 -15.32
N ILE A 750 -5.07 18.37 -16.52
CA ILE A 750 -4.61 18.93 -17.79
C ILE A 750 -5.24 20.31 -18.02
N SER A 751 -6.52 20.48 -17.67
CA SER A 751 -7.22 21.77 -17.74
C SER A 751 -6.53 22.82 -16.88
N TYR A 752 -6.27 22.48 -15.62
CA TYR A 752 -5.57 23.34 -14.67
C TYR A 752 -4.14 23.68 -15.13
N ARG A 753 -3.38 22.69 -15.60
CA ARG A 753 -1.96 22.88 -15.96
C ARG A 753 -1.73 23.60 -17.29
N TYR A 754 -2.58 23.33 -18.27
CA TYR A 754 -2.34 23.70 -19.66
C TYR A 754 -3.48 24.50 -20.31
N GLY A 755 -4.53 24.85 -19.55
CA GLY A 755 -5.58 25.79 -19.93
C GLY A 755 -6.71 25.21 -20.81
N PHE A 756 -6.81 23.89 -20.96
CA PHE A 756 -7.84 23.27 -21.82
C PHE A 756 -9.21 23.27 -21.14
N GLN A 757 -10.21 23.95 -21.70
CA GLN A 757 -11.58 24.00 -21.13
C GLN A 757 -12.55 23.02 -21.82
N GLU A 758 -12.50 22.91 -23.15
CA GLU A 758 -13.39 22.04 -23.94
C GLU A 758 -12.72 20.69 -24.23
N LEU A 759 -12.90 19.71 -23.35
CA LEU A 759 -12.13 18.46 -23.36
C LEU A 759 -12.73 17.35 -24.25
N GLU A 760 -13.93 17.54 -24.79
CA GLU A 760 -14.68 16.54 -25.56
C GLU A 760 -14.02 16.17 -26.89
N ASN A 761 -13.32 17.12 -27.50
CA ASN A 761 -12.62 16.93 -28.78
C ASN A 761 -11.26 16.23 -28.65
N TYR A 762 -10.90 15.81 -27.43
CA TYR A 762 -9.60 15.23 -27.12
C TYR A 762 -9.75 13.81 -26.60
N SER A 763 -8.84 12.93 -27.03
CA SER A 763 -8.73 11.58 -26.49
C SER A 763 -7.62 11.49 -25.44
N LEU A 764 -7.88 10.72 -24.38
CA LEU A 764 -6.92 10.41 -23.32
C LEU A 764 -6.56 8.92 -23.39
N HIS A 765 -5.27 8.60 -23.26
CA HIS A 765 -4.78 7.22 -23.23
C HIS A 765 -3.82 7.03 -22.07
N LEU A 766 -3.86 5.87 -21.42
CA LEU A 766 -2.98 5.51 -20.31
C LEU A 766 -2.03 4.39 -20.72
N ALA A 767 -0.81 4.42 -20.18
CA ALA A 767 0.15 3.33 -20.34
C ALA A 767 1.09 3.25 -19.14
N ASN A 768 2.00 2.28 -19.16
CA ASN A 768 3.01 2.04 -18.14
C ASN A 768 4.15 3.10 -18.12
N GLY A 769 3.80 4.39 -18.26
CA GLY A 769 4.71 5.53 -18.35
C GLY A 769 4.77 6.15 -19.76
N VAL A 770 5.36 7.35 -19.83
CA VAL A 770 5.50 8.14 -21.07
C VAL A 770 6.26 7.40 -22.17
N SER A 771 7.30 6.65 -21.82
CA SER A 771 8.11 5.93 -22.80
C SER A 771 7.35 4.81 -23.51
N ALA A 772 6.36 4.18 -22.87
CA ALA A 772 5.48 3.20 -23.52
C ALA A 772 4.58 3.88 -24.57
N LEU A 773 4.05 5.08 -24.26
CA LEU A 773 3.27 5.87 -25.21
C LEU A 773 4.11 6.30 -26.41
N PHE A 774 5.35 6.73 -26.18
CA PHE A 774 6.28 7.05 -27.27
C PHE A 774 6.62 5.82 -28.12
N ALA A 775 6.84 4.66 -27.50
CA ALA A 775 7.09 3.41 -28.23
C ALA A 775 5.93 3.06 -29.18
N ASN A 776 4.68 3.27 -28.75
CA ASN A 776 3.50 3.07 -29.59
C ASN A 776 3.47 4.03 -30.79
N ILE A 777 3.85 5.30 -30.58
CA ILE A 777 3.97 6.27 -31.68
C ILE A 777 5.09 5.85 -32.65
N ALA A 778 6.24 5.44 -32.14
CA ALA A 778 7.36 4.99 -32.96
C ALA A 778 7.01 3.75 -33.79
N GLU A 779 6.37 2.76 -33.20
CA GLU A 779 5.88 1.57 -33.91
C GLU A 779 4.88 1.96 -35.01
N TYR A 780 3.95 2.86 -34.72
CA TYR A 780 3.00 3.37 -35.71
C TYR A 780 3.70 4.10 -36.88
N CYS A 781 4.66 4.98 -36.58
CA CYS A 781 5.43 5.68 -37.62
C CYS A 781 6.18 4.68 -38.52
N ALA A 782 6.71 3.60 -37.96
CA ALA A 782 7.36 2.54 -38.73
C ALA A 782 6.36 1.81 -39.64
N SER A 783 5.18 1.45 -39.13
CA SER A 783 4.16 0.75 -39.93
C SER A 783 3.58 1.60 -41.07
N GLU A 784 3.43 2.91 -40.84
CA GLU A 784 2.84 3.84 -41.82
C GLU A 784 3.91 4.54 -42.70
N ASN A 785 5.19 4.17 -42.55
CA ASN A 785 6.32 4.76 -43.27
C ASN A 785 6.39 6.30 -43.12
N GLU A 786 6.11 6.80 -41.91
CA GLU A 786 6.19 8.21 -41.54
C GLU A 786 7.57 8.57 -40.95
N SER A 787 7.95 9.84 -41.02
CA SER A 787 9.21 10.36 -40.49
C SER A 787 9.05 10.88 -39.06
N LEU A 788 10.07 10.69 -38.22
CA LEU A 788 10.11 11.26 -36.87
C LEU A 788 11.30 12.19 -36.73
N ILE A 789 11.04 13.47 -36.46
CA ILE A 789 12.04 14.51 -36.26
C ILE A 789 12.41 14.55 -34.79
N ILE A 790 13.69 14.32 -34.49
CA ILE A 790 14.24 14.33 -33.13
C ILE A 790 15.39 15.35 -33.08
N PRO A 791 15.44 16.27 -32.10
CA PRO A 791 16.55 17.20 -31.98
C PRO A 791 17.83 16.54 -31.47
N THR A 792 19.00 17.04 -31.88
CA THR A 792 20.25 16.74 -31.15
C THR A 792 20.15 17.34 -29.75
N GLY A 793 20.67 16.66 -28.73
CA GLY A 793 20.39 17.07 -27.35
C GLY A 793 19.00 16.69 -26.89
N ASN A 794 18.61 15.43 -27.12
CA ASN A 794 17.39 14.82 -26.60
C ASN A 794 17.74 13.72 -25.57
N TYR A 795 16.72 13.17 -24.92
CA TYR A 795 16.86 11.97 -24.10
C TYR A 795 17.14 10.76 -24.99
N GLY A 796 18.39 10.31 -25.05
CA GLY A 796 18.88 9.35 -26.05
C GLY A 796 18.14 8.00 -26.17
N TYR A 797 17.29 7.65 -25.20
CA TYR A 797 16.40 6.50 -25.30
C TYR A 797 15.27 6.67 -26.31
N PHE A 798 14.73 7.88 -26.52
CA PHE A 798 13.63 8.08 -27.49
C PHE A 798 14.11 7.87 -28.92
N GLU A 799 15.30 8.38 -29.26
CA GLU A 799 15.94 8.06 -30.53
C GLU A 799 16.21 6.56 -30.67
N ALA A 800 16.73 5.92 -29.61
CA ALA A 800 16.99 4.49 -29.62
C ALA A 800 15.72 3.67 -29.87
N THR A 801 14.60 4.02 -29.23
CA THR A 801 13.30 3.37 -29.44
C THR A 801 12.79 3.56 -30.87
N ALA A 802 12.92 4.76 -31.45
CA ALA A 802 12.50 5.01 -32.82
C ALA A 802 13.30 4.17 -33.83
N LEU A 803 14.62 4.09 -33.65
CA LEU A 803 15.51 3.29 -34.50
C LEU A 803 15.27 1.78 -34.31
N TYR A 804 14.90 1.33 -33.10
CA TYR A 804 14.55 -0.06 -32.81
C TYR A 804 13.36 -0.54 -33.64
N PHE A 805 12.31 0.27 -33.76
CA PHE A 805 11.17 -0.03 -34.64
C PHE A 805 11.46 0.20 -36.13
N GLY A 806 12.60 0.80 -36.48
CA GLY A 806 13.00 1.06 -37.86
C GLY A 806 12.40 2.32 -38.47
N VAL A 807 12.02 3.30 -37.64
CA VAL A 807 11.47 4.59 -38.09
C VAL A 807 12.52 5.39 -38.89
N ASN A 808 12.08 6.16 -39.88
CA ASN A 808 12.92 7.16 -40.54
C ASN A 808 13.14 8.36 -39.61
N VAL A 809 14.21 8.33 -38.81
CA VAL A 809 14.56 9.40 -37.87
C VAL A 809 15.30 10.53 -38.60
N LEU A 810 14.73 11.73 -38.57
CA LEU A 810 15.35 12.95 -39.09
C LEU A 810 15.97 13.75 -37.93
N GLN A 811 17.29 13.88 -37.93
CA GLN A 811 18.02 14.59 -36.88
C GLN A 811 17.95 16.12 -37.08
N LEU A 812 17.29 16.82 -36.15
CA LEU A 812 17.24 18.28 -36.12
C LEU A 812 18.43 18.84 -35.32
N LYS A 813 19.43 19.35 -36.02
CA LYS A 813 20.63 19.92 -35.39
C LYS A 813 20.29 21.18 -34.58
N THR A 814 20.63 21.15 -33.30
CA THR A 814 20.51 22.25 -32.33
C THR A 814 21.89 22.81 -32.00
N LYS A 815 21.95 24.00 -31.41
CA LYS A 815 23.23 24.68 -31.11
C LYS A 815 23.29 25.26 -29.70
N ILE A 816 24.51 25.45 -29.21
CA ILE A 816 24.79 25.96 -27.87
C ILE A 816 24.28 27.38 -27.64
N GLU A 817 24.26 28.26 -28.66
CA GLU A 817 23.80 29.65 -28.51
C GLU A 817 22.31 29.74 -28.13
N HIS A 818 21.58 28.64 -28.35
CA HIS A 818 20.18 28.47 -27.99
C HIS A 818 20.00 27.39 -26.91
N GLN A 819 21.06 27.06 -26.18
CA GLN A 819 21.09 26.02 -25.14
C GLN A 819 20.55 24.66 -25.63
N TYR A 820 20.81 24.36 -26.91
CA TYR A 820 20.33 23.17 -27.63
C TYR A 820 18.80 23.05 -27.73
N LYS A 821 18.07 24.15 -27.55
CA LYS A 821 16.64 24.23 -27.88
C LYS A 821 16.40 24.15 -29.39
N ILE A 822 15.22 23.66 -29.76
CA ILE A 822 14.73 23.68 -31.14
C ILE A 822 14.53 25.12 -31.61
N GLN A 823 14.95 25.39 -32.85
CA GLN A 823 14.67 26.65 -33.53
C GLN A 823 13.64 26.45 -34.63
N ALA A 824 12.62 27.30 -34.67
CA ALA A 824 11.57 27.26 -35.69
C ALA A 824 12.12 27.33 -37.12
N ILE A 825 13.20 28.09 -37.35
CA ILE A 825 13.82 28.21 -38.68
C ILE A 825 14.46 26.91 -39.15
N LYS A 826 15.14 26.19 -38.25
CA LYS A 826 15.75 24.88 -38.56
C LYS A 826 14.71 23.80 -38.73
N LEU A 827 13.64 23.84 -37.94
CA LEU A 827 12.50 22.96 -38.11
C LEU A 827 11.84 23.17 -39.49
N LYS A 828 11.66 24.42 -39.92
CA LYS A 828 11.15 24.77 -41.24
C LYS A 828 12.04 24.24 -42.37
N GLU A 829 13.36 24.38 -42.24
CA GLU A 829 14.32 23.85 -43.22
C GLU A 829 14.11 22.34 -43.44
N ILE A 830 14.09 21.54 -42.37
CA ILE A 830 13.90 20.08 -42.48
C ILE A 830 12.53 19.74 -43.07
N LEU A 831 11.45 20.29 -42.51
CA LEU A 831 10.08 20.02 -42.96
C LEU A 831 9.83 20.46 -44.41
N SER A 832 10.56 21.47 -44.91
CA SER A 832 10.43 21.89 -46.31
C SER A 832 10.99 20.88 -47.32
N THR A 833 11.83 19.95 -46.87
CA THR A 833 12.50 18.95 -47.72
C THR A 833 11.94 17.54 -47.55
N GLU A 834 11.33 17.23 -46.41
CA GLU A 834 10.70 15.94 -46.16
C GLU A 834 9.38 15.82 -46.94
N LYS A 835 9.20 14.68 -47.61
CA LYS A 835 8.00 14.37 -48.42
C LYS A 835 7.00 13.51 -47.65
N LYS A 836 7.45 12.83 -46.60
CA LYS A 836 6.62 11.99 -45.74
C LYS A 836 5.89 12.85 -44.69
N LYS A 837 4.77 12.32 -44.20
CA LYS A 837 4.16 12.86 -42.97
C LYS A 837 5.17 12.78 -41.83
N SER A 838 5.22 13.85 -41.06
CA SER A 838 6.28 14.06 -40.06
C SER A 838 5.70 14.23 -38.67
N TRP A 839 6.33 13.55 -37.71
CA TRP A 839 6.16 13.76 -36.28
C TRP A 839 7.34 14.56 -35.73
N ILE A 840 7.11 15.41 -34.73
CA ILE A 840 8.16 16.23 -34.12
C ILE A 840 8.20 15.92 -32.63
N PHE A 841 9.33 15.42 -32.14
CA PHE A 841 9.54 15.23 -30.71
C PHE A 841 10.06 16.51 -30.05
N LEU A 842 9.33 17.01 -29.05
CA LEU A 842 9.64 18.22 -28.31
C LEU A 842 9.48 17.96 -26.80
N ASN A 843 10.59 17.96 -26.06
CA ASN A 843 10.56 17.93 -24.60
C ASN A 843 10.46 19.35 -24.05
N MET A 844 9.34 19.67 -23.41
CA MET A 844 9.01 21.02 -22.92
C MET A 844 8.21 20.91 -21.61
N PRO A 845 8.31 21.87 -20.68
CA PRO A 845 9.00 23.15 -20.81
C PRO A 845 10.52 23.06 -20.65
N ILE A 846 11.01 21.99 -20.01
CA ILE A 846 12.44 21.73 -19.79
C ILE A 846 12.96 20.71 -20.81
N VAL A 847 14.12 21.01 -21.40
CA VAL A 847 14.82 20.13 -22.34
C VAL A 847 15.71 19.14 -21.59
N ASN A 848 15.45 17.85 -21.74
CA ASN A 848 16.39 16.78 -21.41
C ASN A 848 17.33 16.51 -22.61
N PRO A 849 18.65 16.71 -22.46
CA PRO A 849 19.43 16.68 -21.22
C PRO A 849 19.94 18.02 -20.69
N THR A 850 19.61 19.15 -21.32
CA THR A 850 20.32 20.43 -21.06
C THR A 850 19.83 21.20 -19.84
N GLY A 851 18.59 20.96 -19.42
CA GLY A 851 17.91 21.74 -18.39
C GLY A 851 17.43 23.09 -18.89
N ALA A 852 17.57 23.37 -20.18
CA ALA A 852 17.12 24.61 -20.79
C ALA A 852 15.59 24.71 -20.75
N LYS A 853 15.08 25.92 -20.49
CA LYS A 853 13.64 26.22 -20.50
C LYS A 853 13.26 26.92 -21.80
N TYR A 854 12.23 26.44 -22.47
CA TYR A 854 11.61 27.19 -23.56
C TYR A 854 10.92 28.44 -23.03
N SER A 855 10.89 29.50 -23.83
CA SER A 855 10.02 30.66 -23.62
C SER A 855 8.68 30.46 -24.35
N LYS A 856 7.64 31.18 -23.93
CA LYS A 856 6.34 31.19 -24.62
C LYS A 856 6.48 31.51 -26.11
N GLN A 857 7.32 32.49 -26.45
CA GLN A 857 7.51 32.92 -27.84
C GLN A 857 8.18 31.84 -28.70
N GLU A 858 9.17 31.12 -28.16
CA GLU A 858 9.82 30.01 -28.88
C GLU A 858 8.82 28.90 -29.21
N ILE A 859 7.94 28.52 -28.27
CA ILE A 859 6.89 27.51 -28.48
C ILE A 859 5.89 27.97 -29.55
N ILE A 860 5.45 29.23 -29.50
CA ILE A 860 4.55 29.81 -30.51
C ILE A 860 5.13 29.67 -31.92
N GLU A 861 6.40 30.03 -32.11
CA GLU A 861 7.04 29.96 -33.43
C GLU A 861 7.24 28.52 -33.91
N ILE A 862 7.55 27.57 -33.01
CA ILE A 862 7.63 26.14 -33.34
C ILE A 862 6.26 25.62 -33.79
N PHE A 863 5.19 25.96 -33.07
CA PHE A 863 3.82 25.49 -33.36
C PHE A 863 3.31 26.01 -34.70
N LYS A 864 3.53 27.29 -35.02
CA LYS A 864 3.20 27.86 -36.34
C LYS A 864 3.89 27.11 -37.48
N VAL A 865 5.16 26.77 -37.31
CA VAL A 865 5.90 26.01 -38.32
C VAL A 865 5.34 24.60 -38.45
N ALA A 866 5.13 23.88 -37.34
CA ALA A 866 4.58 22.53 -37.37
C ALA A 866 3.18 22.48 -38.03
N GLU A 867 2.30 23.42 -37.70
CA GLU A 867 0.96 23.53 -38.30
C GLU A 867 1.04 23.79 -39.82
N LYS A 868 1.89 24.72 -40.24
CA LYS A 868 2.08 25.06 -41.66
C LYS A 868 2.46 23.85 -42.52
N TYR A 869 3.24 22.93 -41.98
CA TYR A 869 3.67 21.71 -42.67
C TYR A 869 2.84 20.47 -42.27
N GLN A 870 1.72 20.66 -41.57
CA GLN A 870 0.81 19.58 -41.13
C GLN A 870 1.53 18.47 -40.32
N ALA A 871 2.60 18.82 -39.61
CA ALA A 871 3.33 17.89 -38.76
C ALA A 871 2.61 17.69 -37.42
N THR A 872 2.67 16.47 -36.87
CA THR A 872 2.11 16.18 -35.54
C THR A 872 3.19 16.38 -34.48
N VAL A 873 2.92 17.18 -33.45
CA VAL A 873 3.92 17.49 -32.40
C VAL A 873 3.71 16.62 -31.18
N ILE A 874 4.74 15.89 -30.76
CA ILE A 874 4.80 15.16 -29.50
C ILE A 874 5.41 16.09 -28.45
N LEU A 875 4.59 16.51 -27.49
CA LEU A 875 4.96 17.37 -26.36
C LEU A 875 5.22 16.49 -25.15
N ASP A 876 6.48 16.17 -24.85
CA ASP A 876 6.84 15.49 -23.61
C ASP A 876 6.94 16.50 -22.46
N THR A 877 5.93 16.51 -21.60
CA THR A 877 5.77 17.41 -20.45
C THR A 877 6.11 16.78 -19.11
N ILE A 878 6.83 15.66 -19.11
CA ILE A 878 7.16 14.89 -17.90
C ILE A 878 7.98 15.66 -16.85
N PHE A 879 8.64 16.77 -17.23
CA PHE A 879 9.41 17.64 -16.32
C PHE A 879 8.68 18.93 -15.92
N SER A 880 7.38 19.06 -16.18
CA SER A 880 6.56 20.13 -15.59
C SER A 880 6.67 20.09 -14.05
N GLN A 881 6.59 21.25 -13.39
CA GLN A 881 6.76 21.45 -11.94
C GLN A 881 8.20 21.28 -11.41
N LEU A 882 9.18 21.02 -12.29
CA LEU A 882 10.59 20.88 -11.93
C LEU A 882 11.45 22.06 -12.40
N GLU A 883 10.82 23.20 -12.69
CA GLU A 883 11.51 24.46 -12.95
C GLU A 883 12.04 25.08 -11.65
N PHE A 884 13.28 25.60 -11.67
CA PHE A 884 13.90 26.20 -10.48
C PHE A 884 13.26 27.53 -10.05
N LEU A 885 12.47 28.17 -10.93
CA LEU A 885 11.81 29.46 -10.68
C LEU A 885 10.30 29.35 -10.89
N LYS A 886 9.53 29.45 -9.79
CA LYS A 886 8.09 29.17 -9.75
C LYS A 886 7.19 30.22 -10.43
N LYS A 887 7.65 31.45 -10.64
CA LYS A 887 6.80 32.55 -11.19
C LYS A 887 6.42 32.39 -12.68
N GLU A 888 6.88 31.34 -13.35
CA GLU A 888 6.75 31.15 -14.79
C GLU A 888 6.29 29.72 -15.18
N THR A 889 5.60 29.00 -14.28
CA THR A 889 5.49 27.53 -14.34
C THR A 889 4.40 26.96 -15.25
N LEU A 890 3.33 27.68 -15.56
CA LEU A 890 2.24 27.12 -16.37
C LEU A 890 2.29 27.65 -17.81
N PHE A 891 2.70 26.77 -18.72
CA PHE A 891 2.51 26.97 -20.15
C PHE A 891 1.03 26.73 -20.49
N ASP A 892 0.27 27.79 -20.66
CA ASP A 892 -1.10 27.71 -21.21
C ASP A 892 -1.02 27.33 -22.70
N ILE A 893 -0.89 26.03 -22.96
CA ILE A 893 -0.80 25.43 -24.30
C ILE A 893 -2.11 25.67 -25.05
N SER A 894 -3.25 25.60 -24.37
CA SER A 894 -4.58 25.84 -24.94
C SER A 894 -4.68 27.23 -25.56
N SER A 895 -4.27 28.28 -24.82
CA SER A 895 -4.24 29.65 -25.33
C SER A 895 -3.27 29.82 -26.50
N ILE A 896 -2.10 29.18 -26.44
CA ILE A 896 -1.11 29.23 -27.53
C ILE A 896 -1.69 28.62 -28.82
N LEU A 897 -2.30 27.44 -28.73
CA LEU A 897 -2.94 26.77 -29.86
C LEU A 897 -4.05 27.63 -30.43
N LYS A 898 -4.99 28.08 -29.60
CA LYS A 898 -6.16 28.88 -30.03
C LYS A 898 -5.76 30.16 -30.77
N ASN A 899 -4.72 30.85 -30.29
CA ASN A 899 -4.34 32.17 -30.81
C ASN A 899 -3.32 32.12 -31.95
N TYR A 900 -2.51 31.06 -32.06
CA TYR A 900 -1.37 31.04 -32.98
C TYR A 900 -1.25 29.80 -33.87
N ALA A 901 -1.87 28.68 -33.50
CA ALA A 901 -1.81 27.42 -34.27
C ALA A 901 -3.07 26.54 -34.03
N PRO A 902 -4.28 27.02 -34.39
CA PRO A 902 -5.54 26.40 -33.99
C PRO A 902 -5.81 25.02 -34.63
N ASN A 903 -5.15 24.71 -35.74
CA ASN A 903 -5.26 23.45 -36.48
C ASN A 903 -4.10 22.48 -36.20
N LEU A 904 -3.15 22.86 -35.32
CA LEU A 904 -2.02 22.00 -34.98
C LEU A 904 -2.48 20.67 -34.40
N LYS A 905 -1.94 19.58 -34.94
CA LYS A 905 -2.09 18.24 -34.37
C LYS A 905 -1.00 17.99 -33.36
N PHE A 906 -1.37 17.55 -32.15
CA PHE A 906 -0.40 17.32 -31.09
C PHE A 906 -0.76 16.11 -30.23
N VAL A 907 0.24 15.59 -29.54
CA VAL A 907 0.12 14.63 -28.45
C VAL A 907 0.88 15.17 -27.27
N LEU A 908 0.17 15.43 -26.16
CA LEU A 908 0.78 15.81 -24.89
C LEU A 908 1.02 14.55 -24.07
N LEU A 909 2.27 14.27 -23.72
CA LEU A 909 2.68 13.15 -22.89
C LEU A 909 3.04 13.66 -21.49
N GLY A 910 2.42 13.08 -20.45
CA GLY A 910 2.69 13.41 -19.06
C GLY A 910 2.56 12.20 -18.14
N GLY A 911 2.82 12.37 -16.85
CA GLY A 911 2.72 11.29 -15.88
C GLY A 911 3.27 11.67 -14.50
N LEU A 912 3.23 10.72 -13.57
CA LEU A 912 3.56 10.96 -12.16
C LEU A 912 5.04 10.71 -11.82
N SER A 913 5.83 10.28 -12.80
CA SER A 913 7.15 9.68 -12.55
C SER A 913 8.18 10.64 -11.96
N LYS A 914 8.20 11.91 -12.39
CA LYS A 914 9.27 12.86 -12.04
C LYS A 914 8.82 13.81 -10.95
N GLU A 915 7.74 14.54 -11.16
CA GLU A 915 7.26 15.56 -10.20
C GLU A 915 6.86 14.99 -8.82
N LEU A 916 6.40 13.73 -8.74
CA LEU A 916 6.03 13.07 -7.47
C LEU A 916 7.05 12.04 -7.00
N SER A 917 8.20 11.92 -7.66
CA SER A 917 9.20 10.87 -7.37
C SER A 917 8.60 9.47 -7.31
N ALA A 918 7.70 9.19 -8.26
CA ALA A 918 6.85 7.99 -8.30
C ALA A 918 7.08 7.15 -9.57
N GLY A 919 8.34 7.09 -10.03
CA GLY A 919 8.73 6.42 -11.26
C GLY A 919 8.41 4.92 -11.29
N GLY A 920 8.56 4.25 -10.14
CA GLY A 920 8.25 2.84 -9.94
C GLY A 920 6.77 2.48 -10.03
N LEU A 921 5.85 3.46 -9.92
CA LEU A 921 4.41 3.22 -10.09
C LEU A 921 4.01 2.98 -11.54
N ARG A 922 4.83 3.44 -12.50
CA ARG A 922 4.65 3.23 -13.93
C ARG A 922 3.37 3.84 -14.50
N ILE A 923 3.10 5.11 -14.22
CA ILE A 923 1.88 5.80 -14.68
C ILE A 923 2.24 6.92 -15.67
N GLY A 924 1.71 6.84 -16.89
CA GLY A 924 1.80 7.89 -17.90
C GLY A 924 0.51 8.02 -18.72
N TYR A 925 0.27 9.22 -19.24
CA TYR A 925 -0.90 9.56 -20.04
C TYR A 925 -0.52 10.29 -21.34
N ALA A 926 -1.33 10.10 -22.38
CA ALA A 926 -1.31 10.85 -23.63
C ALA A 926 -2.64 11.58 -23.84
N PHE A 927 -2.60 12.88 -24.07
CA PHE A 927 -3.76 13.72 -24.37
C PHE A 927 -3.61 14.31 -25.77
N THR A 928 -4.57 14.08 -26.67
CA THR A 928 -4.38 14.39 -28.10
C THR A 928 -5.66 14.76 -28.83
N ASN A 929 -5.54 15.70 -29.78
CA ASN A 929 -6.54 16.04 -30.79
C ASN A 929 -6.27 15.38 -32.16
N SER A 930 -5.27 14.50 -32.24
CA SER A 930 -4.83 13.84 -33.48
C SER A 930 -5.50 12.47 -33.63
N SER A 931 -6.28 12.29 -34.70
CA SER A 931 -6.84 10.99 -35.06
C SER A 931 -5.76 9.96 -35.38
N THR A 932 -4.66 10.40 -36.00
CA THR A 932 -3.46 9.58 -36.26
C THR A 932 -2.88 9.06 -34.94
N ALA A 933 -2.72 9.91 -33.93
CA ALA A 933 -2.23 9.50 -32.62
C ALA A 933 -3.19 8.55 -31.91
N LYS A 934 -4.50 8.82 -31.98
CA LYS A 934 -5.53 7.92 -31.44
C LYS A 934 -5.40 6.51 -32.07
N ASN A 935 -5.18 6.43 -33.37
CA ASN A 935 -4.96 5.16 -34.06
C ASN A 935 -3.66 4.47 -33.62
N ALA A 936 -2.57 5.24 -33.42
CA ALA A 936 -1.31 4.70 -32.88
C ALA A 936 -1.52 4.03 -31.52
N PHE A 937 -2.26 4.65 -30.62
CA PHE A 937 -2.56 4.07 -29.30
C PHE A 937 -3.58 2.92 -29.37
N ALA A 938 -4.53 2.96 -30.31
CA ALA A 938 -5.52 1.88 -30.48
C ALA A 938 -4.92 0.60 -31.08
N ARG A 939 -3.90 0.72 -31.95
CA ARG A 939 -3.15 -0.43 -32.49
C ARG A 939 -2.22 -1.06 -31.45
N SER A 940 -1.81 -0.30 -30.45
CA SER A 940 -1.01 -0.81 -29.36
C SER A 940 -1.86 -1.62 -28.39
N ILE A 941 -1.27 -2.64 -27.77
CA ILE A 941 -1.96 -3.42 -26.74
C ILE A 941 -1.94 -2.60 -25.46
N GLN A 942 -3.11 -2.19 -25.02
CA GLN A 942 -3.27 -1.58 -23.71
C GLN A 942 -3.24 -2.69 -22.66
N TYR A 943 -2.21 -2.71 -21.82
CA TYR A 943 -2.27 -3.49 -20.60
C TYR A 943 -3.21 -2.79 -19.62
N PRO A 944 -4.38 -3.35 -19.30
CA PRO A 944 -5.34 -2.68 -18.44
C PRO A 944 -4.73 -2.56 -17.04
N LEU A 945 -4.60 -1.33 -16.56
CA LEU A 945 -4.22 -1.10 -15.18
C LEU A 945 -5.24 -1.76 -14.24
N PRO A 946 -4.80 -2.48 -13.18
CA PRO A 946 -5.70 -3.05 -12.19
C PRO A 946 -6.58 -1.96 -11.55
N LYS A 947 -7.81 -2.33 -11.16
CA LYS A 947 -8.80 -1.47 -10.50
C LYS A 947 -8.23 -0.81 -9.25
N THR A 948 -7.41 -1.53 -8.48
CA THR A 948 -6.68 -1.00 -7.32
C THR A 948 -5.74 0.13 -7.72
N ILE A 949 -4.93 -0.06 -8.76
CA ILE A 949 -4.03 0.99 -9.26
C ILE A 949 -4.81 2.17 -9.85
N LYS A 950 -5.88 1.93 -10.60
CA LYS A 950 -6.77 2.99 -11.09
C LYS A 950 -7.33 3.82 -9.95
N TYR A 951 -7.76 3.20 -8.86
CA TYR A 951 -8.22 3.93 -7.67
C TYR A 951 -7.12 4.83 -7.09
N ALA A 952 -5.91 4.31 -6.93
CA ALA A 952 -4.77 5.11 -6.44
C ALA A 952 -4.48 6.30 -7.37
N ILE A 953 -4.50 6.09 -8.69
CA ILE A 953 -4.31 7.16 -9.68
C ILE A 953 -5.38 8.24 -9.52
N LYS A 954 -6.65 7.85 -9.40
CA LYS A 954 -7.77 8.78 -9.18
C LYS A 954 -7.52 9.66 -7.96
N LYS A 955 -7.20 9.04 -6.82
CA LYS A 955 -6.93 9.74 -5.56
C LYS A 955 -5.74 10.69 -5.67
N ILE A 956 -4.66 10.26 -6.31
CA ILE A 956 -3.47 11.10 -6.54
C ILE A 956 -3.84 12.34 -7.38
N PHE A 957 -4.55 12.16 -8.50
CA PHE A 957 -4.97 13.29 -9.33
C PHE A 957 -6.01 14.18 -8.63
N TYR A 958 -6.90 13.62 -7.81
CA TYR A 958 -7.80 14.41 -6.97
C TYR A 958 -7.02 15.33 -6.01
N CYS A 959 -6.00 14.82 -5.32
CA CYS A 959 -5.14 15.64 -4.46
C CYS A 959 -4.41 16.73 -5.26
N LEU A 960 -3.90 16.41 -6.46
CA LEU A 960 -3.24 17.38 -7.35
C LEU A 960 -4.21 18.49 -7.80
N ASN A 961 -5.44 18.14 -8.17
CA ASN A 961 -6.44 19.11 -8.68
C ASN A 961 -6.92 20.05 -7.58
N ASN A 962 -7.11 19.53 -6.37
CA ASN A 962 -7.50 20.32 -5.21
C ASN A 962 -6.34 21.12 -4.58
N GLN A 963 -5.11 20.96 -5.07
CA GLN A 963 -3.92 21.67 -4.60
C GLN A 963 -3.78 21.66 -3.08
N ILE A 964 -3.99 20.50 -2.45
CA ILE A 964 -3.81 20.34 -1.02
C ILE A 964 -2.43 20.85 -0.60
N ASP A 965 -2.30 21.39 0.62
CA ASP A 965 -1.07 22.07 1.05
C ASP A 965 0.20 21.22 0.86
N GLU A 966 0.08 19.92 1.09
CA GLU A 966 1.16 18.94 0.89
C GLU A 966 1.69 18.90 -0.55
N VAL A 967 0.82 19.02 -1.57
CA VAL A 967 1.22 19.03 -3.00
C VAL A 967 2.08 20.25 -3.30
N ASN A 968 1.64 21.43 -2.85
CA ASN A 968 2.35 22.68 -3.07
C ASN A 968 3.70 22.72 -2.36
N HIS A 969 3.73 22.19 -1.14
CA HIS A 969 4.95 22.05 -0.35
C HIS A 969 5.94 21.08 -1.02
N HIS A 970 5.47 19.89 -1.42
CA HIS A 970 6.29 18.88 -2.09
C HIS A 970 6.98 19.41 -3.36
N PHE A 971 6.23 20.07 -4.24
CA PHE A 971 6.82 20.66 -5.46
C PHE A 971 7.84 21.76 -5.16
N GLN A 972 7.58 22.58 -4.14
CA GLN A 972 8.49 23.66 -3.75
C GLN A 972 9.80 23.14 -3.15
N GLU A 973 9.71 22.18 -2.21
CA GLU A 973 10.89 21.57 -1.59
C GLU A 973 11.76 20.88 -2.64
N GLN A 974 11.13 20.11 -3.52
CA GLN A 974 11.83 19.38 -4.56
C GLN A 974 12.54 20.33 -5.55
N ALA A 975 11.87 21.38 -6.02
CA ALA A 975 12.48 22.37 -6.91
C ALA A 975 13.67 23.09 -6.24
N THR A 976 13.53 23.43 -4.95
CA THR A 976 14.60 24.06 -4.16
C THR A 976 15.80 23.12 -4.01
N PHE A 977 15.55 21.87 -3.63
CA PHE A 977 16.56 20.83 -3.48
C PHE A 977 17.33 20.57 -4.78
N LEU A 978 16.63 20.43 -5.91
CA LEU A 978 17.26 20.19 -7.21
C LEU A 978 18.08 21.41 -7.66
N LYS A 979 17.61 22.63 -7.41
CA LYS A 979 18.34 23.86 -7.70
C LYS A 979 19.64 23.93 -6.91
N GLU A 980 19.60 23.71 -5.60
CA GLU A 980 20.79 23.73 -4.74
C GLU A 980 21.82 22.69 -5.19
N ARG A 981 21.37 21.48 -5.55
CA ARG A 981 22.24 20.44 -6.11
C ARG A 981 22.83 20.82 -7.46
N ALA A 982 22.04 21.44 -8.34
CA ALA A 982 22.53 21.92 -9.63
C ALA A 982 23.64 22.96 -9.45
N GLU A 983 23.45 23.92 -8.55
CA GLU A 983 24.43 24.96 -8.22
C GLU A 983 25.70 24.36 -7.62
N LYS A 984 25.56 23.48 -6.62
CA LYS A 984 26.68 22.78 -5.97
C LYS A 984 27.48 21.94 -6.96
N LEU A 985 26.82 21.10 -7.77
CA LEU A 985 27.50 20.25 -8.73
C LEU A 985 28.15 21.07 -9.85
N SER A 986 27.50 22.14 -10.33
CA SER A 986 28.09 23.04 -11.32
C SER A 986 29.36 23.70 -10.80
N HIS A 987 29.37 24.16 -9.54
CA HIS A 987 30.56 24.70 -8.90
C HIS A 987 31.70 23.66 -8.84
N ILE A 988 31.41 22.44 -8.38
CA ILE A 988 32.38 21.35 -8.34
C ILE A 988 32.91 21.02 -9.73
N LEU A 989 32.06 20.86 -10.74
CA LEU A 989 32.46 20.58 -12.11
C LEU A 989 33.41 21.66 -12.65
N SER A 990 33.10 22.94 -12.40
CA SER A 990 33.91 24.09 -12.80
C SER A 990 35.32 24.07 -12.19
N MET A 991 35.41 23.71 -10.91
CA MET A 991 36.69 23.58 -10.21
C MET A 991 37.53 22.40 -10.73
N HIS A 992 36.90 21.36 -11.29
CA HIS A 992 37.55 20.12 -11.73
C HIS A 992 37.63 20.00 -13.26
N GLY A 993 37.71 21.14 -13.95
CA GLY A 993 38.07 21.19 -15.37
C GLY A 993 36.92 20.98 -16.36
N TRP A 994 35.68 21.08 -15.90
CA TRP A 994 34.48 21.05 -16.72
C TRP A 994 33.88 22.44 -16.86
N GLU A 995 33.09 22.65 -17.91
CA GLU A 995 32.31 23.86 -18.16
C GLU A 995 30.83 23.47 -18.17
N PRO A 996 30.11 23.61 -17.04
CA PRO A 996 28.70 23.30 -16.96
C PRO A 996 27.85 24.32 -17.73
N LEU A 997 26.80 23.84 -18.39
CA LEU A 997 25.78 24.70 -18.99
C LEU A 997 24.75 25.09 -17.93
N ASP A 998 24.30 26.34 -17.97
CA ASP A 998 23.26 26.87 -17.10
C ASP A 998 21.93 26.11 -17.29
N SER A 999 21.41 25.56 -16.19
CA SER A 999 20.17 24.77 -16.14
C SER A 999 19.07 25.55 -15.43
N LYS A 1000 17.85 25.47 -15.95
CA LYS A 1000 16.66 26.15 -15.43
C LYS A 1000 15.65 25.19 -14.80
N GLY A 1001 15.93 23.89 -14.80
CA GLY A 1001 15.05 22.89 -14.20
C GLY A 1001 15.38 21.47 -14.63
N GLY A 1002 14.50 20.55 -14.26
CA GLY A 1002 14.64 19.12 -14.52
C GLY A 1002 15.56 18.45 -13.50
N LEU A 1003 16.11 17.30 -13.89
CA LEU A 1003 16.85 16.40 -12.98
C LEU A 1003 18.34 16.32 -13.32
N PHE A 1004 18.86 17.22 -14.15
CA PHE A 1004 20.17 17.05 -14.76
C PHE A 1004 20.86 18.38 -15.06
N ILE A 1005 22.17 18.29 -15.23
CA ILE A 1005 23.01 19.30 -15.86
C ILE A 1005 23.90 18.64 -16.91
N ILE A 1006 24.36 19.40 -17.89
CA ILE A 1006 25.41 18.96 -18.81
C ILE A 1006 26.67 19.80 -18.63
N ALA A 1007 27.82 19.19 -18.85
CA ALA A 1007 29.10 19.89 -18.80
C ALA A 1007 30.08 19.38 -19.85
N LYS A 1008 30.92 20.30 -20.33
CA LYS A 1008 31.98 20.03 -21.31
C LYS A 1008 33.34 19.92 -20.61
N PRO A 1009 34.16 18.90 -20.86
CA PRO A 1009 35.43 18.65 -20.14
C PRO A 1009 36.59 19.53 -20.65
N THR A 1010 36.42 20.85 -20.72
CA THR A 1010 37.31 21.76 -21.47
C THR A 1010 38.78 21.72 -21.03
N LYS A 1011 39.08 21.61 -19.73
CA LYS A 1011 40.47 21.53 -19.23
C LYS A 1011 41.02 20.10 -19.14
N LEU A 1012 40.21 19.11 -19.49
CA LEU A 1012 40.58 17.69 -19.46
C LEU A 1012 40.94 17.16 -20.85
N ILE A 1013 40.38 17.74 -21.90
CA ILE A 1013 40.68 17.37 -23.29
C ILE A 1013 42.18 17.50 -23.56
N GLY A 1014 42.78 16.46 -24.12
CA GLY A 1014 44.21 16.38 -24.45
C GLY A 1014 45.10 15.84 -23.32
N LYS A 1015 44.59 15.73 -22.09
CA LYS A 1015 45.32 15.07 -20.99
C LYS A 1015 45.34 13.56 -21.19
N SER A 1016 46.32 12.88 -20.60
CA SER A 1016 46.46 11.42 -20.67
C SER A 1016 46.11 10.78 -19.32
N ALA A 1017 45.49 9.61 -19.36
CA ALA A 1017 45.16 8.83 -18.18
C ALA A 1017 45.48 7.35 -18.39
N SER A 1018 46.10 6.72 -17.39
CA SER A 1018 46.34 5.27 -17.38
C SER A 1018 45.11 4.54 -16.83
N ILE A 1019 44.36 3.86 -17.69
CA ILE A 1019 43.19 3.07 -17.30
C ILE A 1019 43.47 1.58 -17.41
N LYS A 1020 42.81 0.77 -16.57
CA LYS A 1020 42.84 -0.68 -16.69
C LYS A 1020 41.65 -1.18 -17.51
N LEU A 1021 41.90 -1.64 -18.73
CA LEU A 1021 40.93 -2.30 -19.59
C LEU A 1021 41.33 -3.77 -19.72
N ASN A 1022 40.43 -4.71 -19.41
CA ASN A 1022 40.65 -6.15 -19.57
C ASN A 1022 41.98 -6.67 -18.97
N ASN A 1023 42.29 -6.24 -17.74
CA ASN A 1023 43.54 -6.56 -17.02
C ASN A 1023 44.83 -6.03 -17.66
N LYS A 1024 44.75 -5.13 -18.66
CA LYS A 1024 45.88 -4.40 -19.22
C LYS A 1024 45.77 -2.92 -18.88
N THR A 1025 46.91 -2.30 -18.56
CA THR A 1025 46.99 -0.85 -18.36
C THR A 1025 47.23 -0.20 -19.71
N GLU A 1026 46.32 0.68 -20.14
CA GLU A 1026 46.43 1.46 -21.37
C GLU A 1026 46.42 2.95 -21.05
N ASN A 1027 47.32 3.70 -21.69
CA ASN A 1027 47.31 5.17 -21.62
C ASN A 1027 46.37 5.70 -22.69
N VAL A 1028 45.31 6.39 -22.26
CA VAL A 1028 44.28 6.94 -23.14
C VAL A 1028 44.31 8.46 -23.07
N THR A 1029 44.32 9.11 -24.23
CA THR A 1029 44.11 10.56 -24.32
C THR A 1029 42.64 10.88 -24.13
N ILE A 1030 42.35 11.79 -23.22
CA ILE A 1030 40.98 12.23 -22.91
C ILE A 1030 40.49 13.15 -24.04
N THR A 1031 39.32 12.84 -24.57
CA THR A 1031 38.57 13.62 -25.55
C THR A 1031 37.20 13.98 -24.98
N GLY A 1032 36.49 14.88 -25.66
CA GLY A 1032 35.10 15.21 -25.27
C GLY A 1032 34.15 14.00 -25.33
N ASP A 1033 34.45 13.02 -26.18
CA ASP A 1033 33.56 11.90 -26.43
C ASP A 1033 33.87 10.69 -25.52
N ASN A 1034 35.13 10.47 -25.14
CA ASN A 1034 35.52 9.30 -24.31
C ASN A 1034 35.64 9.59 -22.80
N VAL A 1035 35.58 10.86 -22.36
CA VAL A 1035 35.88 11.23 -20.96
C VAL A 1035 35.03 10.46 -19.93
N HIS A 1036 33.78 10.16 -20.27
CA HIS A 1036 32.86 9.42 -19.40
C HIS A 1036 33.32 7.98 -19.15
N GLU A 1037 33.90 7.32 -20.16
CA GLU A 1037 34.47 5.98 -20.03
C GLU A 1037 35.75 6.02 -19.19
N VAL A 1038 36.61 7.01 -19.40
CA VAL A 1038 37.84 7.19 -18.61
C VAL A 1038 37.49 7.46 -17.14
N LEU A 1039 36.50 8.33 -16.88
CA LEU A 1039 35.99 8.61 -15.54
C LEU A 1039 35.48 7.36 -14.85
N PHE A 1040 34.66 6.56 -15.53
CA PHE A 1040 34.11 5.32 -15.00
C PHE A 1040 35.22 4.31 -14.67
N ASN A 1041 36.16 4.09 -15.58
CA ASN A 1041 37.24 3.10 -15.36
C ASN A 1041 38.21 3.51 -14.23
N LEU A 1042 38.45 4.80 -14.02
CA LEU A 1042 39.33 5.27 -12.94
C LEU A 1042 38.66 5.31 -11.58
N THR A 1043 37.38 5.69 -11.53
CA THR A 1043 36.72 6.06 -10.27
C THR A 1043 35.49 5.23 -9.96
N GLY A 1044 34.92 4.53 -10.93
CA GLY A 1044 33.63 3.86 -10.84
C GLY A 1044 32.45 4.83 -10.78
N LEU A 1045 32.57 6.05 -11.31
CA LEU A 1045 31.46 6.99 -11.47
C LEU A 1045 30.89 6.88 -12.90
N LEU A 1046 29.62 6.50 -13.03
CA LEU A 1046 28.95 6.37 -14.30
C LEU A 1046 28.10 7.61 -14.62
N ILE A 1047 28.29 8.17 -15.80
CA ILE A 1047 27.58 9.35 -16.35
C ILE A 1047 27.24 9.08 -17.82
N ASN A 1048 26.36 9.88 -18.43
CA ASN A 1048 26.10 9.74 -19.87
C ASN A 1048 27.08 10.59 -20.69
N GLY A 1049 27.72 9.99 -21.70
CA GLY A 1049 28.64 10.66 -22.62
C GLY A 1049 27.97 11.40 -23.78
N ALA A 1050 28.79 12.02 -24.63
CA ALA A 1050 28.36 12.82 -25.79
C ALA A 1050 27.53 12.03 -26.81
N GLU A 1051 27.90 10.77 -27.08
CA GLU A 1051 27.15 9.92 -28.01
C GLU A 1051 25.74 9.61 -27.48
N TRP A 1052 25.58 9.50 -26.16
CA TRP A 1052 24.29 9.25 -25.53
C TRP A 1052 23.40 10.49 -25.54
N THR A 1053 23.96 11.68 -25.30
CA THR A 1053 23.22 12.95 -25.30
C THR A 1053 22.91 13.44 -26.71
N GLY A 1054 23.65 12.97 -27.71
CA GLY A 1054 23.66 13.53 -29.06
C GLY A 1054 24.28 14.94 -29.14
N ILE A 1055 24.94 15.39 -28.07
CA ILE A 1055 25.62 16.69 -27.98
C ILE A 1055 27.12 16.46 -27.93
N SER A 1056 27.82 16.83 -29.01
CA SER A 1056 29.27 16.64 -29.11
C SER A 1056 30.02 17.24 -27.92
N SER A 1057 30.92 16.44 -27.33
CA SER A 1057 31.74 16.79 -26.16
C SER A 1057 31.01 17.10 -24.84
N TYR A 1058 29.68 16.98 -24.75
CA TYR A 1058 28.95 17.22 -23.49
C TYR A 1058 28.55 15.91 -22.81
N CYS A 1059 28.84 15.81 -21.52
CA CYS A 1059 28.36 14.73 -20.67
C CYS A 1059 27.21 15.21 -19.79
N ARG A 1060 26.27 14.32 -19.49
CA ARG A 1060 25.12 14.58 -18.60
C ARG A 1060 25.33 13.97 -17.23
N PHE A 1061 24.97 14.74 -16.21
CA PHE A 1061 25.00 14.37 -14.81
C PHE A 1061 23.59 14.51 -14.22
N VAL A 1062 23.06 13.44 -13.65
CA VAL A 1062 21.76 13.43 -12.96
C VAL A 1062 21.93 13.93 -11.53
N LEU A 1063 21.02 14.79 -11.08
CA LEU A 1063 21.03 15.46 -9.78
C LEU A 1063 20.22 14.70 -8.73
N SER A 1064 19.21 13.95 -9.16
CA SER A 1064 18.15 13.39 -8.32
C SER A 1064 18.44 11.98 -7.80
N VAL A 1065 19.63 11.82 -7.21
CA VAL A 1065 20.09 10.56 -6.59
C VAL A 1065 20.01 10.63 -5.06
N SER A 1066 20.32 9.54 -4.34
CA SER A 1066 20.42 9.59 -2.89
C SER A 1066 21.50 10.57 -2.42
N GLU A 1067 21.37 11.13 -1.21
CA GLU A 1067 22.40 12.03 -0.63
C GLU A 1067 23.78 11.35 -0.56
N SER A 1068 23.80 10.08 -0.13
CA SER A 1068 25.02 9.27 -0.10
C SER A 1068 25.68 9.18 -1.49
N ASP A 1069 24.90 8.92 -2.54
CA ASP A 1069 25.46 8.75 -3.88
C ASP A 1069 25.91 10.07 -4.49
N PHE A 1070 25.21 11.17 -4.19
CA PHE A 1070 25.59 12.51 -4.61
C PHE A 1070 26.96 12.91 -4.03
N GLU A 1071 27.17 12.74 -2.72
CA GLU A 1071 28.45 13.05 -2.07
C GLU A 1071 29.57 12.14 -2.57
N LYS A 1072 29.33 10.82 -2.70
CA LYS A 1072 30.32 9.90 -3.28
C LYS A 1072 30.67 10.27 -4.72
N ALA A 1073 29.71 10.75 -5.51
CA ALA A 1073 29.97 11.19 -6.88
C ALA A 1073 30.89 12.43 -6.90
N ILE A 1074 30.68 13.39 -5.99
CA ILE A 1074 31.56 14.55 -5.83
C ILE A 1074 32.99 14.10 -5.49
N ASP A 1075 33.14 13.16 -4.56
CA ASP A 1075 34.46 12.63 -4.20
C ASP A 1075 35.14 11.90 -5.38
N LYS A 1076 34.37 11.15 -6.18
CA LYS A 1076 34.89 10.53 -7.40
C LYS A 1076 35.31 11.55 -8.45
N LEU A 1077 34.59 12.64 -8.62
CA LEU A 1077 35.01 13.74 -9.50
C LEU A 1077 36.32 14.38 -9.04
N ARG A 1078 36.48 14.59 -7.72
CA ARG A 1078 37.75 15.07 -7.13
C ARG A 1078 38.90 14.10 -7.37
N LEU A 1079 38.66 12.79 -7.16
CA LEU A 1079 39.64 11.74 -7.40
C LEU A 1079 40.06 11.70 -8.87
N PHE A 1080 39.11 11.79 -9.80
CA PHE A 1080 39.38 11.82 -11.23
C PHE A 1080 40.27 13.00 -11.61
N TRP A 1081 39.92 14.21 -11.14
CA TRP A 1081 40.72 15.40 -11.39
C TRP A 1081 42.15 15.25 -10.84
N ASN A 1082 42.30 14.77 -9.60
CA ASN A 1082 43.61 14.57 -9.00
C ASN A 1082 44.42 13.49 -9.73
N ALA A 1083 43.80 12.47 -10.31
CA ALA A 1083 44.48 11.44 -11.08
C ALA A 1083 44.99 11.97 -12.43
N VAL A 1084 44.19 12.80 -13.10
CA VAL A 1084 44.48 13.32 -14.45
C VAL A 1084 45.33 14.61 -14.39
N ASN A 1085 45.34 15.31 -13.26
CA ASN A 1085 46.05 16.58 -13.07
C ASN A 1085 47.32 16.46 -12.20
N ARG A 1086 47.83 15.25 -11.94
CA ARG A 1086 49.19 15.08 -11.39
C ARG A 1086 50.18 15.54 -12.46
N GLU A 1087 50.93 16.59 -12.16
CA GLU A 1087 52.11 16.98 -12.95
C GLU A 1087 53.09 15.79 -12.97
N GLU A 1088 53.64 15.48 -14.16
CA GLU A 1088 54.80 14.58 -14.29
C GLU A 1088 56.05 15.17 -13.63
#